data_AF-A0A8J7E8B7-F1
#
_entry.id   AF-A0A8J7E8B7-F1
#
_cell.length_a   1.000
_cell.length_b   1.000
_cell.length_c   1.000
_cell.angle_alpha   90.00
_cell.angle_beta   90.00
_cell.angle_gamma   90.00
#
_symmetry.space_group_name_H-M   'P 1'
#
loop_
_entity.id
_entity.type
_entity.pdbx_description
1 polymer ?
#
loop_
_entity_poly.entity_id
_entity_poly.type
_entity_poly.pdbx_seq_one_letter_code
_entity_poly.pdbx_strand_id
1 'polypeptide(L)'
;MKSIEIPLHSHWYSNKVRPLLITAIAASGVFQFLAPVLAGGTTAGTDIINRATATYSDGTTNFNAISNTVTVKVDEVRGLTVTDAGFTDANGGSIATSDNLYFDFLVTNTGNADAFVYIPGATALGPMATGGNITAVQIIEVNGTALGAPITVPAGGNSTNNLAAGFPNTTGVIPADGNFKVRVTMAVTATNAGDPVKVQFGTTADNTPNTQDQQNIAFSTDTAPTTNDVYTLDANGTLAPANGEREAAASHQEFVATAPRPLAQTTLLMTSTTAPGANANSAVDDTITYDLDFRVNNNPQPGFPAGSLEGTTINLDTGGGATPTQRILVSTTVPPNTVWNGTAPLVPNGNWIPVYSTDDAYTGAENPINGVTWTTTPPAPGTVKRIGFIYDAGANGALPPGTAVNDFRFTVVTSGLPATGGSVANIGQIFGETLNDPANNLVYDESGDQDANNYDDGVFPPNPNISDFVANPQTGAANPNDPDTNGNNTGTGPNGEANVIGILPLPPANSALLNGPNNVPNAIGPTNVQDDFTNVATTVDTVGVQGSASNPTVTAPITNTVRNTIATNLDNVKLLPFAPDATRALTSGVHGVDRNSNTQLNDEIPDGTTVTIRFGAQTAAYTYTAAGGFAPVAANPPVVIGTLTPGQQQSYTVTIDLPANTPQIQGYTLPIVAFVDNDSSNSFVAATDTVYNFTNNRVYPGFINLVKAARILDTNGTTQLDPAGPGPSYTNTPTVRPRPGQFVEYRITYQNISESQPASGGGNVLLTGNGLVINEDGATAPNTWAGVTTHRQNTAATLGTLQFYNGAVLLGPTDPASGAAVTRYVNTIPSLAPQVSGTLTFRRIVN
;
A
#
# COMPACT_ATOMS: atom_id res chain seq x y z
N MET A 1 -51.05 -57.80 -20.30
CA MET A 1 -50.89 -58.37 -18.94
C MET A 1 -49.47 -58.12 -18.46
N LYS A 2 -49.27 -58.15 -17.14
CA LYS A 2 -48.02 -57.89 -16.41
C LYS A 2 -47.48 -56.46 -16.52
N SER A 3 -47.30 -55.88 -15.34
CA SER A 3 -46.57 -54.65 -15.05
C SER A 3 -45.08 -54.81 -15.35
N ILE A 4 -44.41 -53.68 -15.57
CA ILE A 4 -42.96 -53.54 -15.43
C ILE A 4 -42.75 -52.65 -14.21
N GLU A 5 -42.01 -53.16 -13.23
CA GLU A 5 -41.58 -52.38 -12.06
C GLU A 5 -40.32 -51.58 -12.42
N ILE A 6 -40.21 -50.36 -11.90
CA ILE A 6 -38.99 -49.55 -11.92
C ILE A 6 -38.73 -49.12 -10.47
N PRO A 7 -37.52 -49.36 -9.92
CA PRO A 7 -37.26 -49.18 -8.49
C PRO A 7 -37.17 -47.69 -8.09
N LEU A 8 -37.52 -47.41 -6.83
CA LEU A 8 -37.29 -46.10 -6.24
C LEU A 8 -35.78 -45.82 -6.14
N HIS A 9 -35.37 -44.61 -6.53
CA HIS A 9 -34.12 -44.00 -6.08
C HIS A 9 -34.43 -42.66 -5.39
N SER A 10 -33.74 -42.40 -4.29
CA SER A 10 -33.97 -41.24 -3.42
C SER A 10 -33.51 -39.93 -4.07
N HIS A 11 -34.38 -38.92 -4.12
CA HIS A 11 -33.99 -37.57 -4.55
C HIS A 11 -33.14 -36.89 -3.47
N TRP A 12 -31.84 -36.73 -3.75
CA TRP A 12 -30.86 -35.99 -2.93
C TRP A 12 -30.33 -34.76 -3.69
N TYR A 13 -31.22 -33.97 -4.31
CA TYR A 13 -30.84 -32.70 -4.96
C TYR A 13 -31.92 -31.63 -4.83
N SER A 14 -31.74 -30.71 -3.87
CA SER A 14 -32.41 -29.40 -3.86
C SER A 14 -31.54 -28.39 -3.09
N ASN A 15 -30.44 -27.94 -3.71
CA ASN A 15 -29.53 -26.97 -3.08
C ASN A 15 -28.86 -26.03 -4.11
N LYS A 16 -29.59 -25.62 -5.16
CA LYS A 16 -29.11 -24.72 -6.25
C LYS A 16 -30.13 -23.69 -6.74
N VAL A 17 -30.88 -23.05 -5.83
CA VAL A 17 -31.62 -21.79 -6.11
C VAL A 17 -31.53 -20.84 -4.90
N ARG A 18 -30.47 -20.03 -4.83
CA ARG A 18 -30.29 -18.95 -3.83
C ARG A 18 -29.57 -17.66 -4.36
N PRO A 19 -30.01 -17.04 -5.49
CA PRO A 19 -29.61 -15.64 -5.76
C PRO A 19 -30.76 -14.72 -6.22
N LEU A 20 -32.00 -14.94 -5.76
CA LEU A 20 -33.20 -14.23 -6.26
C LEU A 20 -33.99 -13.43 -5.21
N LEU A 21 -33.40 -13.14 -4.04
CA LEU A 21 -34.07 -12.38 -2.96
C LEU A 21 -33.42 -11.02 -2.65
N ILE A 22 -32.51 -10.54 -3.50
CA ILE A 22 -31.68 -9.34 -3.22
C ILE A 22 -32.30 -8.05 -3.80
N THR A 23 -33.16 -8.14 -4.82
CA THR A 23 -33.60 -6.98 -5.62
C THR A 23 -34.71 -6.12 -4.99
N ALA A 24 -35.17 -6.43 -3.77
CA ALA A 24 -36.32 -5.75 -3.14
C ALA A 24 -35.96 -4.80 -1.98
N ILE A 25 -34.78 -4.93 -1.37
CA ILE A 25 -34.43 -4.27 -0.10
C ILE A 25 -33.49 -3.06 -0.32
N ALA A 26 -33.38 -2.57 -1.56
CA ALA A 26 -32.49 -1.46 -1.93
C ALA A 26 -33.18 -0.08 -2.01
N ALA A 27 -34.47 0.03 -1.66
CA ALA A 27 -35.28 1.23 -1.88
C ALA A 27 -35.48 2.12 -0.63
N SER A 28 -35.28 1.59 0.58
CA SER A 28 -35.54 2.29 1.85
C SER A 28 -34.21 2.67 2.53
N GLY A 29 -33.69 3.83 2.19
CA GLY A 29 -32.29 4.22 2.47
C GLY A 29 -31.98 4.72 3.87
N VAL A 30 -31.93 3.84 4.88
CA VAL A 30 -31.17 4.07 6.13
C VAL A 30 -30.43 2.79 6.55
N PHE A 31 -29.31 2.50 5.89
CA PHE A 31 -28.35 1.49 6.37
C PHE A 31 -26.92 2.00 6.19
N GLN A 32 -26.17 2.09 7.29
CA GLN A 32 -24.71 2.05 7.20
C GLN A 32 -24.28 0.63 6.81
N PHE A 33 -23.27 0.50 5.95
CA PHE A 33 -22.84 -0.78 5.40
C PHE A 33 -22.10 -1.66 6.42
N LEU A 34 -22.85 -2.28 7.34
CA LEU A 34 -22.49 -3.61 7.81
C LEU A 34 -23.02 -4.61 6.78
N ALA A 35 -22.14 -5.12 5.93
CA ALA A 35 -22.50 -6.19 5.00
C ALA A 35 -23.06 -7.38 5.80
N PRO A 36 -24.18 -7.99 5.37
CA PRO A 36 -24.65 -9.23 5.98
C PRO A 36 -23.53 -10.27 5.89
N VAL A 37 -22.95 -10.61 7.05
CA VAL A 37 -22.06 -11.76 7.15
C VAL A 37 -22.95 -12.97 6.92
N LEU A 38 -22.93 -13.47 5.69
CA LEU A 38 -23.38 -14.81 5.35
C LEU A 38 -22.44 -15.77 6.07
N ALA A 39 -22.79 -16.11 7.30
CA ALA A 39 -22.00 -16.99 8.13
C ALA A 39 -22.16 -18.46 7.65
N GLY A 40 -21.56 -19.36 8.39
CA GLY A 40 -20.70 -20.44 7.90
C GLY A 40 -19.27 -20.27 8.44
N GLY A 41 -19.16 -19.56 9.57
CA GLY A 41 -17.94 -18.98 10.06
C GLY A 41 -16.95 -20.01 10.58
N THR A 42 -15.68 -19.64 10.53
CA THR A 42 -14.57 -20.41 11.09
C THR A 42 -14.77 -20.49 12.60
N THR A 43 -14.93 -21.72 13.10
CA THR A 43 -15.18 -21.98 14.52
C THR A 43 -14.07 -21.39 15.38
N ALA A 44 -14.46 -20.76 16.50
CA ALA A 44 -13.52 -20.16 17.43
C ALA A 44 -12.42 -21.14 17.89
N GLY A 45 -11.21 -20.61 18.09
CA GLY A 45 -10.03 -21.39 18.51
C GLY A 45 -9.30 -22.15 17.40
N THR A 46 -9.81 -22.18 16.17
CA THR A 46 -9.19 -22.89 15.02
C THR A 46 -7.80 -22.35 14.67
N ASP A 47 -6.84 -23.25 14.44
CA ASP A 47 -5.46 -22.95 14.03
C ASP A 47 -5.32 -22.78 12.50
N ILE A 48 -4.97 -21.57 12.06
CA ILE A 48 -4.61 -21.21 10.69
C ILE A 48 -3.07 -21.28 10.58
N ILE A 49 -2.55 -22.38 10.03
CA ILE A 49 -1.11 -22.68 9.94
C ILE A 49 -0.62 -22.41 8.51
N ASN A 50 0.53 -21.75 8.38
CA ASN A 50 1.08 -21.36 7.08
C ASN A 50 2.63 -21.35 7.02
N ARG A 51 3.21 -22.02 6.01
CA ARG A 51 4.65 -22.16 5.75
C ARG A 51 4.93 -22.21 4.25
N ALA A 52 5.95 -21.47 3.80
CA ALA A 52 6.42 -21.43 2.42
C ALA A 52 7.41 -22.55 2.11
N THR A 53 7.48 -22.91 0.83
CA THR A 53 8.54 -23.75 0.24
C THR A 53 9.07 -23.08 -1.02
N ALA A 54 10.34 -23.26 -1.36
CA ALA A 54 10.89 -22.78 -2.63
C ALA A 54 11.97 -23.71 -3.21
N THR A 55 12.15 -23.66 -4.53
CA THR A 55 13.18 -24.39 -5.28
C THR A 55 13.91 -23.43 -6.21
N TYR A 56 15.24 -23.52 -6.34
CA TYR A 56 16.04 -22.65 -7.21
C TYR A 56 17.35 -23.31 -7.66
N SER A 57 18.10 -22.69 -8.58
CA SER A 57 19.38 -23.20 -9.09
C SER A 57 20.47 -22.13 -9.19
N ASP A 58 21.74 -22.51 -9.05
CA ASP A 58 22.89 -21.67 -9.42
C ASP A 58 23.22 -21.72 -10.93
N GLY A 59 22.50 -22.55 -11.70
CA GLY A 59 22.75 -22.84 -13.13
C GLY A 59 23.41 -24.20 -13.37
N THR A 60 23.89 -24.87 -12.32
CA THR A 60 24.49 -26.22 -12.35
C THR A 60 23.83 -27.18 -11.36
N THR A 61 23.44 -26.67 -10.21
CA THR A 61 22.97 -27.42 -9.04
C THR A 61 21.61 -26.90 -8.60
N ASN A 62 20.74 -27.77 -8.08
CA ASN A 62 19.42 -27.42 -7.58
C ASN A 62 19.39 -27.41 -6.04
N PHE A 63 18.65 -26.46 -5.48
CA PHE A 63 18.53 -26.20 -4.05
C PHE A 63 17.06 -26.01 -3.68
N ASN A 64 16.73 -26.21 -2.40
CA ASN A 64 15.42 -25.87 -1.85
C ASN A 64 15.58 -24.95 -0.63
N ALA A 65 14.53 -24.19 -0.30
CA ALA A 65 14.42 -23.41 0.92
C ALA A 65 13.03 -23.59 1.55
N ILE A 66 12.94 -23.45 2.87
CA ILE A 66 11.69 -23.60 3.65
C ILE A 66 11.62 -22.42 4.63
N SER A 67 10.47 -21.75 4.72
CA SER A 67 10.31 -20.66 5.67
C SER A 67 10.05 -21.16 7.09
N ASN A 68 10.16 -20.25 8.06
CA ASN A 68 9.47 -20.43 9.34
C ASN A 68 7.96 -20.67 9.11
N THR A 69 7.31 -21.28 10.11
CA THR A 69 5.85 -21.41 10.13
C THR A 69 5.25 -20.19 10.83
N VAL A 70 4.09 -19.75 10.37
CA VAL A 70 3.22 -18.77 11.04
C VAL A 70 1.93 -19.49 11.43
N THR A 71 1.46 -19.28 12.66
CA THR A 71 0.21 -19.84 13.17
C THR A 71 -0.65 -18.71 13.72
N VAL A 72 -1.95 -18.72 13.40
CA VAL A 72 -2.93 -17.72 13.85
C VAL A 72 -4.17 -18.42 14.37
N LYS A 73 -4.70 -18.04 15.54
CA LYS A 73 -5.90 -18.66 16.12
C LYS A 73 -7.13 -17.80 15.92
N VAL A 74 -8.22 -18.38 15.42
CA VAL A 74 -9.50 -17.67 15.26
C VAL A 74 -10.12 -17.34 16.63
N ASP A 75 -10.77 -16.18 16.71
CA ASP A 75 -11.40 -15.69 17.94
C ASP A 75 -12.86 -16.13 18.09
N GLU A 76 -13.45 -15.92 19.27
CA GLU A 76 -14.89 -16.07 19.46
C GLU A 76 -15.63 -14.73 19.36
N VAL A 77 -16.70 -14.70 18.58
CA VAL A 77 -17.60 -13.54 18.44
C VAL A 77 -19.06 -13.94 18.58
N ARG A 78 -19.81 -13.15 19.36
CA ARG A 78 -21.27 -13.11 19.29
C ARG A 78 -21.69 -12.24 18.10
N GLY A 79 -22.89 -12.48 17.57
CA GLY A 79 -23.48 -11.64 16.55
C GLY A 79 -24.99 -11.72 16.64
N LEU A 80 -25.66 -10.57 16.57
CA LEU A 80 -27.11 -10.50 16.55
C LEU A 80 -27.58 -9.50 15.52
N THR A 81 -28.55 -9.89 14.70
CA THR A 81 -29.35 -8.96 13.90
C THR A 81 -30.83 -9.18 14.16
N VAL A 82 -31.57 -8.09 14.04
CA VAL A 82 -33.02 -7.98 14.15
C VAL A 82 -33.44 -7.12 12.96
N THR A 83 -33.94 -7.71 11.88
CA THR A 83 -34.38 -6.95 10.68
C THR A 83 -35.90 -6.91 10.61
N ASP A 84 -36.48 -5.78 10.20
CA ASP A 84 -37.86 -5.76 9.70
C ASP A 84 -38.01 -6.85 8.61
N ALA A 85 -38.99 -7.72 8.81
CA ALA A 85 -39.32 -8.86 7.96
C ALA A 85 -40.67 -8.69 7.27
N GLY A 86 -41.33 -7.54 7.44
CA GLY A 86 -42.54 -7.16 6.73
C GLY A 86 -43.51 -6.37 7.60
N PHE A 87 -43.93 -5.23 7.06
CA PHE A 87 -45.10 -4.50 7.47
C PHE A 87 -46.37 -5.10 6.86
N THR A 88 -47.48 -5.09 7.62
CA THR A 88 -48.82 -5.34 7.07
C THR A 88 -49.84 -4.56 7.89
N ASP A 89 -50.38 -3.49 7.32
CA ASP A 89 -51.70 -3.00 7.70
C ASP A 89 -52.74 -4.09 7.42
N ALA A 90 -53.54 -4.41 8.44
CA ALA A 90 -54.61 -5.39 8.39
C ALA A 90 -55.76 -5.01 7.43
N ASN A 91 -55.84 -3.77 6.95
CA ASN A 91 -56.81 -3.34 5.94
C ASN A 91 -56.22 -3.07 4.53
N GLY A 92 -54.92 -2.82 4.42
CA GLY A 92 -54.18 -2.65 3.17
C GLY A 92 -54.30 -1.27 2.53
N GLY A 93 -54.53 -0.23 3.35
CA GLY A 93 -54.72 1.15 2.90
C GLY A 93 -53.44 2.00 2.83
N SER A 94 -53.63 3.30 2.61
CA SER A 94 -52.63 4.31 3.00
C SER A 94 -52.74 4.53 4.50
N ILE A 95 -51.62 4.44 5.24
CA ILE A 95 -51.58 4.46 6.70
C ILE A 95 -52.40 5.64 7.28
N ALA A 96 -53.38 5.30 8.10
CA ALA A 96 -54.38 6.19 8.65
C ALA A 96 -54.69 5.91 10.13
N THR A 97 -55.40 6.84 10.78
CA THR A 97 -55.77 6.71 12.18
C THR A 97 -56.68 5.49 12.42
N SER A 98 -56.36 4.68 13.43
CA SER A 98 -57.06 3.45 13.83
C SER A 98 -56.79 2.17 13.02
N ASP A 99 -55.84 2.19 12.07
CA ASP A 99 -55.38 0.96 11.41
C ASP A 99 -54.77 -0.03 12.43
N ASN A 100 -54.83 -1.33 12.15
CA ASN A 100 -54.15 -2.36 12.93
C ASN A 100 -52.95 -2.87 12.12
N LEU A 101 -51.76 -2.77 12.69
CA LEU A 101 -50.50 -2.94 11.99
C LEU A 101 -49.72 -4.12 12.58
N TYR A 102 -49.37 -5.07 11.73
CA TYR A 102 -48.44 -6.15 12.06
C TYR A 102 -47.04 -5.77 11.58
N PHE A 103 -46.07 -5.88 12.48
CA PHE A 103 -44.66 -5.69 12.22
C PHE A 103 -43.95 -7.01 12.55
N ASP A 104 -43.48 -7.72 11.53
CA ASP A 104 -42.67 -8.92 11.72
C ASP A 104 -41.19 -8.54 11.74
N PHE A 105 -40.41 -9.20 12.60
CA PHE A 105 -38.96 -9.02 12.73
C PHE A 105 -38.26 -10.38 12.67
N LEU A 106 -37.19 -10.49 11.90
CA LEU A 106 -36.34 -11.68 11.82
C LEU A 106 -35.11 -11.50 12.70
N VAL A 107 -34.96 -12.35 13.71
CA VAL A 107 -33.83 -12.37 14.65
C VAL A 107 -32.86 -13.47 14.25
N THR A 108 -31.57 -13.17 14.11
CA THR A 108 -30.54 -14.12 13.62
C THR A 108 -29.26 -14.05 14.46
N ASN A 109 -28.74 -15.21 14.89
CA ASN A 109 -27.38 -15.33 15.42
C ASN A 109 -26.37 -15.25 14.27
N THR A 110 -25.63 -14.13 14.20
CA THR A 110 -24.59 -13.86 13.21
C THR A 110 -23.17 -14.02 13.77
N GLY A 111 -23.04 -14.62 14.96
CA GLY A 111 -21.76 -14.99 15.57
C GLY A 111 -21.17 -16.29 15.00
N ASN A 112 -19.94 -16.63 15.40
CA ASN A 112 -19.23 -17.84 14.95
C ASN A 112 -19.28 -19.00 15.96
N ALA A 113 -20.21 -18.91 16.91
CA ALA A 113 -20.43 -19.88 17.97
C ALA A 113 -21.91 -19.88 18.39
N ASP A 114 -22.31 -20.96 19.06
CA ASP A 114 -23.66 -21.14 19.60
C ASP A 114 -23.98 -20.10 20.68
N ALA A 115 -25.21 -19.59 20.67
CA ALA A 115 -25.70 -18.60 21.63
C ALA A 115 -27.15 -18.90 22.06
N PHE A 116 -27.57 -18.29 23.16
CA PHE A 116 -28.98 -18.02 23.42
C PHE A 116 -29.29 -16.55 23.13
N VAL A 117 -30.57 -16.21 22.99
CA VAL A 117 -31.08 -14.84 22.77
C VAL A 117 -32.19 -14.52 23.78
N TYR A 118 -32.18 -13.31 24.35
CA TYR A 118 -33.28 -12.71 25.12
C TYR A 118 -34.22 -11.93 24.21
N ILE A 119 -35.54 -11.98 24.49
CA ILE A 119 -36.59 -11.36 23.68
C ILE A 119 -37.52 -10.54 24.59
N PRO A 120 -37.78 -9.26 24.27
CA PRO A 120 -38.59 -8.38 25.09
C PRO A 120 -40.10 -8.61 24.90
N GLY A 121 -40.88 -8.27 25.92
CA GLY A 121 -42.34 -8.47 25.93
C GLY A 121 -43.15 -7.22 25.57
N ALA A 122 -44.45 -7.39 25.33
CA ALA A 122 -45.34 -6.30 24.92
C ALA A 122 -45.39 -5.11 25.91
N THR A 123 -45.20 -5.35 27.22
CA THR A 123 -45.15 -4.28 28.22
C THR A 123 -43.81 -3.54 28.22
N ALA A 124 -42.72 -4.23 27.86
CA ALA A 124 -41.40 -3.63 27.76
C ALA A 124 -41.27 -2.72 26.51
N LEU A 125 -41.87 -3.13 25.38
CA LEU A 125 -41.88 -2.37 24.13
C LEU A 125 -42.93 -1.25 24.10
N GLY A 126 -44.02 -1.37 24.86
CA GLY A 126 -45.15 -0.43 24.84
C GLY A 126 -44.78 1.07 24.92
N PRO A 127 -43.85 1.50 25.78
CA PRO A 127 -43.39 2.90 25.85
C PRO A 127 -42.62 3.42 24.62
N MET A 128 -42.27 2.54 23.67
CA MET A 128 -41.41 2.84 22.52
C MET A 128 -42.21 2.93 21.20
N ALA A 129 -43.54 2.87 21.29
CA ALA A 129 -44.46 3.02 20.17
C ALA A 129 -44.77 4.50 19.88
N THR A 130 -44.68 4.91 18.61
CA THR A 130 -45.08 6.26 18.16
C THR A 130 -46.24 6.16 17.20
N GLY A 131 -47.23 7.04 17.33
CA GLY A 131 -48.42 7.02 16.48
C GLY A 131 -49.25 5.74 16.61
N GLY A 132 -49.13 4.98 17.71
CA GLY A 132 -49.93 3.78 17.98
C GLY A 132 -49.62 3.11 19.32
N ASN A 133 -50.29 2.00 19.63
CA ASN A 133 -50.11 1.20 20.86
C ASN A 133 -49.80 -0.26 20.55
N ILE A 134 -48.76 -0.85 21.18
CA ILE A 134 -48.40 -2.28 21.05
C ILE A 134 -49.28 -3.17 21.94
N THR A 135 -49.66 -4.36 21.44
CA THR A 135 -50.64 -5.26 22.07
C THR A 135 -50.17 -6.71 22.27
N ALA A 136 -49.22 -7.21 21.47
CA ALA A 136 -48.72 -8.59 21.57
C ALA A 136 -47.30 -8.75 20.99
N VAL A 137 -46.55 -9.74 21.49
CA VAL A 137 -45.25 -10.19 20.99
C VAL A 137 -45.20 -11.73 20.98
N GLN A 138 -44.89 -12.35 19.84
CA GLN A 138 -44.87 -13.81 19.69
C GLN A 138 -43.79 -14.30 18.71
N ILE A 139 -43.13 -15.42 19.00
CA ILE A 139 -42.29 -16.13 18.01
C ILE A 139 -43.20 -16.99 17.13
N ILE A 140 -43.11 -16.84 15.81
CA ILE A 140 -43.98 -17.52 14.82
C ILE A 140 -43.23 -18.50 13.90
N GLU A 141 -41.90 -18.45 13.85
CA GLU A 141 -41.07 -19.23 12.93
C GLU A 141 -39.69 -19.47 13.56
N VAL A 142 -39.07 -20.63 13.31
CA VAL A 142 -37.68 -20.95 13.70
C VAL A 142 -36.97 -21.62 12.53
N ASN A 143 -35.79 -21.14 12.14
CA ASN A 143 -34.98 -21.63 11.02
C ASN A 143 -35.79 -21.83 9.72
N GLY A 144 -36.60 -20.84 9.36
CA GLY A 144 -37.50 -20.88 8.19
C GLY A 144 -38.70 -21.83 8.30
N THR A 145 -38.94 -22.44 9.47
CA THR A 145 -40.06 -23.36 9.72
C THR A 145 -41.12 -22.70 10.60
N ALA A 146 -42.32 -22.48 10.05
CA ALA A 146 -43.44 -21.90 10.79
C ALA A 146 -43.89 -22.81 11.94
N LEU A 147 -44.18 -22.22 13.10
CA LEU A 147 -44.58 -22.95 14.29
C LEU A 147 -46.09 -23.26 14.27
N GLY A 148 -46.46 -24.51 14.55
CA GLY A 148 -47.86 -24.95 14.60
C GLY A 148 -48.71 -24.28 15.68
N ALA A 149 -48.06 -23.67 16.67
CA ALA A 149 -48.61 -22.68 17.58
C ALA A 149 -47.50 -21.66 17.91
N PRO A 150 -47.75 -20.34 17.87
CA PRO A 150 -46.75 -19.34 18.24
C PRO A 150 -46.28 -19.46 19.69
N ILE A 151 -44.98 -19.28 19.93
CA ILE A 151 -44.44 -19.18 21.29
C ILE A 151 -44.70 -17.76 21.77
N THR A 152 -45.64 -17.61 22.70
CA THR A 152 -45.93 -16.30 23.31
C THR A 152 -44.78 -15.87 24.21
N VAL A 153 -44.22 -14.68 23.95
CA VAL A 153 -43.21 -14.08 24.82
C VAL A 153 -43.92 -13.50 26.05
N PRO A 154 -43.45 -13.77 27.29
CA PRO A 154 -44.03 -13.17 28.49
C PRO A 154 -44.04 -11.64 28.42
N ALA A 155 -45.00 -10.98 29.07
CA ALA A 155 -45.23 -9.54 28.90
C ALA A 155 -44.01 -8.64 29.25
N GLY A 156 -43.11 -9.11 30.13
CA GLY A 156 -41.83 -8.47 30.48
C GLY A 156 -40.59 -9.15 29.91
N GLY A 157 -40.72 -9.93 28.82
CA GLY A 157 -39.62 -10.60 28.12
C GLY A 157 -39.15 -11.92 28.75
N ASN A 158 -38.37 -12.70 27.98
CA ASN A 158 -37.65 -13.90 28.46
C ASN A 158 -36.61 -14.37 27.43
N SER A 159 -35.66 -15.22 27.85
CA SER A 159 -34.63 -15.82 26.99
C SER A 159 -34.99 -17.21 26.44
N THR A 160 -34.45 -17.50 25.27
CA THR A 160 -34.68 -18.72 24.47
C THR A 160 -34.33 -20.02 25.19
N ASN A 161 -33.32 -20.05 26.07
CA ASN A 161 -33.05 -21.18 26.96
C ASN A 161 -34.18 -21.43 27.97
N ASN A 162 -34.83 -20.39 28.48
CA ASN A 162 -35.99 -20.50 29.38
C ASN A 162 -37.28 -20.81 28.60
N LEU A 163 -37.34 -20.45 27.31
CA LEU A 163 -38.42 -20.78 26.38
C LEU A 163 -38.20 -22.14 25.66
N ALA A 164 -37.12 -22.86 25.97
CA ALA A 164 -36.62 -24.01 25.21
C ALA A 164 -37.64 -25.14 24.99
N ALA A 165 -38.61 -25.31 25.90
CA ALA A 165 -39.68 -26.29 25.76
C ALA A 165 -40.62 -26.04 24.55
N GLY A 166 -40.63 -24.82 24.00
CA GLY A 166 -41.33 -24.49 22.74
C GLY A 166 -40.44 -24.62 21.49
N PHE A 167 -39.12 -24.76 21.63
CA PHE A 167 -38.18 -24.79 20.51
C PHE A 167 -38.01 -26.20 19.93
N PRO A 168 -37.88 -26.37 18.60
CA PRO A 168 -37.71 -27.69 17.97
C PRO A 168 -36.49 -28.50 18.42
N ASN A 169 -35.47 -27.84 18.97
CA ASN A 169 -34.26 -28.49 19.48
C ASN A 169 -34.32 -28.83 20.98
N THR A 170 -35.38 -28.42 21.70
CA THR A 170 -35.58 -28.58 23.16
C THR A 170 -34.52 -27.97 24.08
N THR A 171 -33.47 -27.33 23.54
CA THR A 171 -32.41 -26.64 24.30
C THR A 171 -32.52 -25.13 24.26
N GLY A 172 -33.22 -24.58 23.26
CA GLY A 172 -33.29 -23.13 23.02
C GLY A 172 -32.01 -22.53 22.41
N VAL A 173 -30.97 -23.34 22.16
CA VAL A 173 -29.73 -22.88 21.51
C VAL A 173 -30.04 -22.37 20.11
N ILE A 174 -29.55 -21.19 19.78
CA ILE A 174 -29.50 -20.66 18.42
C ILE A 174 -28.05 -20.85 17.94
N PRO A 175 -27.78 -21.84 17.06
CA PRO A 175 -26.43 -22.03 16.53
C PRO A 175 -26.02 -20.83 15.68
N ALA A 176 -24.75 -20.76 15.26
CA ALA A 176 -24.36 -19.85 14.18
C ALA A 176 -25.30 -20.02 12.96
N ASP A 177 -25.74 -18.91 12.36
CA ASP A 177 -26.75 -18.83 11.30
C ASP A 177 -28.19 -19.25 11.67
N GLY A 178 -28.41 -19.63 12.93
CA GLY A 178 -29.74 -19.89 13.47
C GLY A 178 -30.59 -18.62 13.55
N ASN A 179 -31.88 -18.73 13.24
CA ASN A 179 -32.81 -17.59 13.20
C ASN A 179 -34.22 -17.95 13.68
N PHE A 180 -34.99 -16.94 14.05
CA PHE A 180 -36.40 -17.05 14.38
C PHE A 180 -37.15 -15.74 14.09
N LYS A 181 -38.45 -15.81 13.79
CA LYS A 181 -39.29 -14.64 13.45
C LYS A 181 -40.20 -14.28 14.62
N VAL A 182 -40.22 -13.01 14.99
CA VAL A 182 -41.05 -12.42 16.03
C VAL A 182 -42.09 -11.50 15.40
N ARG A 183 -43.35 -11.57 15.82
CA ARG A 183 -44.42 -10.65 15.43
C ARG A 183 -44.74 -9.68 16.54
N VAL A 184 -44.79 -8.38 16.23
CA VAL A 184 -45.31 -7.31 17.08
C VAL A 184 -46.61 -6.79 16.45
N THR A 185 -47.63 -6.51 17.27
CA THR A 185 -48.94 -6.01 16.81
C THR A 185 -49.28 -4.66 17.43
N MET A 186 -49.63 -3.67 16.61
CA MET A 186 -49.93 -2.28 17.00
C MET A 186 -51.30 -1.80 16.47
N ALA A 187 -51.91 -0.82 17.13
CA ALA A 187 -53.06 -0.05 16.62
C ALA A 187 -52.74 1.46 16.51
N VAL A 188 -53.06 2.11 15.38
CA VAL A 188 -52.62 3.49 15.02
C VAL A 188 -53.42 4.61 15.69
N THR A 189 -52.74 5.72 16.00
CA THR A 189 -53.30 6.96 16.56
C THR A 189 -52.79 8.26 15.89
N ALA A 190 -51.91 8.21 14.88
CA ALA A 190 -51.44 9.40 14.14
C ALA A 190 -52.52 9.95 13.18
N THR A 191 -52.45 11.23 12.77
CA THR A 191 -53.61 11.92 12.14
C THR A 191 -53.34 12.84 10.95
N ASN A 192 -52.18 13.48 10.83
CA ASN A 192 -51.93 14.53 9.84
C ASN A 192 -51.07 14.01 8.66
N ALA A 193 -51.21 14.67 7.51
CA ALA A 193 -50.35 14.40 6.35
C ALA A 193 -48.90 14.80 6.66
N GLY A 194 -48.06 13.79 6.93
CA GLY A 194 -46.66 13.94 7.38
C GLY A 194 -46.38 13.45 8.81
N ASP A 195 -47.41 13.04 9.57
CA ASP A 195 -47.21 12.43 10.90
C ASP A 195 -46.59 11.03 10.77
N PRO A 196 -45.67 10.63 11.68
CA PRO A 196 -45.08 9.30 11.70
C PRO A 196 -45.91 8.28 12.49
N VAL A 197 -45.83 7.02 12.06
CA VAL A 197 -46.27 5.82 12.81
C VAL A 197 -45.07 4.88 12.92
N LYS A 198 -44.75 4.37 14.11
CA LYS A 198 -43.52 3.59 14.38
C LYS A 198 -43.69 2.54 15.47
N VAL A 199 -43.35 1.28 15.17
CA VAL A 199 -42.96 0.28 16.19
C VAL A 199 -41.45 0.28 16.32
N GLN A 200 -40.94 0.23 17.55
CA GLN A 200 -39.57 -0.11 17.88
C GLN A 200 -39.54 -1.51 18.53
N PHE A 201 -38.67 -2.40 18.07
CA PHE A 201 -38.45 -3.73 18.63
C PHE A 201 -36.99 -3.88 19.05
N GLY A 202 -36.75 -3.97 20.36
CA GLY A 202 -35.42 -3.84 20.96
C GLY A 202 -35.05 -2.39 21.27
N THR A 203 -34.24 -2.18 22.30
CA THR A 203 -33.35 -1.02 22.46
C THR A 203 -31.91 -1.42 22.19
N THR A 204 -31.04 -0.41 22.02
CA THR A 204 -29.60 -0.49 22.18
C THR A 204 -29.13 0.67 23.06
N ALA A 205 -27.92 0.58 23.63
CA ALA A 205 -27.40 1.53 24.61
C ALA A 205 -27.32 3.01 24.15
N ASP A 206 -27.06 3.25 22.86
CA ASP A 206 -26.65 4.55 22.31
C ASP A 206 -27.85 5.42 21.88
N ASN A 207 -28.93 5.37 22.67
CA ASN A 207 -30.30 5.72 22.29
C ASN A 207 -30.63 7.22 22.36
N THR A 208 -29.97 8.03 21.53
CA THR A 208 -30.57 9.32 21.13
C THR A 208 -31.76 9.08 20.18
N PRO A 209 -32.71 10.03 20.02
CA PRO A 209 -33.98 9.78 19.29
C PRO A 209 -33.89 9.43 17.79
N ASN A 210 -32.69 9.23 17.26
CA ASN A 210 -32.33 9.05 15.86
C ASN A 210 -31.40 7.84 15.60
N THR A 211 -31.03 7.06 16.62
CA THR A 211 -30.07 5.92 16.53
C THR A 211 -30.70 4.55 16.77
N GLN A 212 -32.04 4.47 16.83
CA GLN A 212 -32.74 3.40 17.54
C GLN A 212 -32.69 1.99 16.88
N ASP A 213 -32.24 1.88 15.63
CA ASP A 213 -32.29 0.65 14.82
C ASP A 213 -30.93 -0.04 14.64
N GLN A 214 -30.03 0.18 15.59
CA GLN A 214 -28.69 -0.35 15.54
C GLN A 214 -28.66 -1.89 15.62
N GLN A 215 -27.80 -2.47 14.80
CA GLN A 215 -27.58 -3.91 14.70
C GLN A 215 -26.25 -4.28 15.34
N ASN A 216 -26.20 -5.41 16.04
CA ASN A 216 -24.96 -6.03 16.51
C ASN A 216 -24.09 -5.12 17.42
N ILE A 217 -24.73 -4.38 18.32
CA ILE A 217 -24.10 -3.46 19.30
C ILE A 217 -23.71 -4.23 20.57
N ALA A 218 -22.72 -3.72 21.31
CA ALA A 218 -22.27 -4.36 22.55
C ALA A 218 -23.29 -4.17 23.69
N PHE A 219 -23.90 -5.26 24.15
CA PHE A 219 -24.85 -5.22 25.28
C PHE A 219 -24.24 -4.64 26.58
N SER A 220 -22.91 -4.69 26.71
CA SER A 220 -22.17 -4.14 27.85
C SER A 220 -22.12 -2.60 27.92
N THR A 221 -22.70 -1.87 26.95
CA THR A 221 -22.78 -0.39 27.02
C THR A 221 -24.07 0.16 27.60
N ASP A 222 -25.13 -0.65 27.79
CA ASP A 222 -26.38 -0.12 28.37
C ASP A 222 -26.25 0.19 29.87
N THR A 223 -27.02 1.18 30.30
CA THR A 223 -27.14 1.66 31.69
C THR A 223 -28.59 1.70 32.19
N ALA A 224 -29.54 1.24 31.37
CA ALA A 224 -30.97 1.22 31.62
C ALA A 224 -31.46 -0.17 32.13
N PRO A 225 -32.79 -0.37 32.36
CA PRO A 225 -33.33 -1.66 32.79
C PRO A 225 -33.51 -2.61 31.60
N THR A 226 -32.55 -3.51 31.39
CA THR A 226 -32.34 -4.37 30.19
C THR A 226 -33.44 -5.41 29.86
N THR A 227 -34.69 -4.98 29.79
CA THR A 227 -35.92 -5.81 29.68
C THR A 227 -36.68 -5.56 28.39
N ASN A 228 -36.31 -4.48 27.69
CA ASN A 228 -36.82 -4.05 26.38
C ASN A 228 -35.85 -4.33 25.23
N ASP A 229 -34.62 -4.79 25.51
CA ASP A 229 -33.60 -5.16 24.51
C ASP A 229 -33.84 -6.55 23.89
N VAL A 230 -33.22 -6.80 22.73
CA VAL A 230 -32.99 -8.14 22.19
C VAL A 230 -31.48 -8.39 22.23
N TYR A 231 -30.98 -9.37 23.01
CA TYR A 231 -29.53 -9.58 23.21
C TYR A 231 -29.09 -11.04 23.34
N THR A 232 -27.82 -11.33 23.07
CA THR A 232 -27.23 -12.68 23.17
C THR A 232 -26.76 -13.05 24.57
N LEU A 233 -26.66 -14.35 24.81
CA LEU A 233 -26.06 -14.96 25.99
C LEU A 233 -25.19 -16.14 25.55
N ASP A 234 -23.97 -16.25 26.09
CA ASP A 234 -23.06 -17.37 25.89
C ASP A 234 -23.69 -18.73 26.23
N ALA A 235 -23.65 -19.65 25.26
CA ALA A 235 -24.13 -21.03 25.42
C ALA A 235 -23.02 -22.05 25.78
N ASN A 236 -21.73 -21.68 25.71
CA ASN A 236 -20.61 -22.62 25.88
C ASN A 236 -19.72 -22.35 27.12
N GLY A 237 -19.46 -21.09 27.49
CA GLY A 237 -18.73 -20.75 28.72
C GLY A 237 -17.23 -21.09 28.74
N THR A 238 -16.64 -21.48 27.60
CA THR A 238 -15.23 -21.94 27.53
C THR A 238 -14.25 -20.89 27.00
N LEU A 239 -14.72 -19.95 26.19
CA LEU A 239 -13.98 -18.81 25.69
C LEU A 239 -14.91 -17.59 25.72
N ALA A 240 -14.53 -16.54 26.45
CA ALA A 240 -15.32 -15.32 26.50
C ALA A 240 -15.34 -14.66 25.11
N PRO A 241 -16.51 -14.27 24.57
CA PRO A 241 -16.59 -13.58 23.28
C PRO A 241 -15.74 -12.31 23.28
N ALA A 242 -14.79 -12.20 22.36
CA ALA A 242 -13.82 -11.11 22.34
C ALA A 242 -14.44 -9.77 21.94
N ASN A 243 -15.66 -9.77 21.41
CA ASN A 243 -16.47 -8.58 21.21
C ASN A 243 -17.47 -8.30 22.35
N GLY A 244 -17.68 -9.24 23.28
CA GLY A 244 -18.74 -9.23 24.28
C GLY A 244 -20.09 -9.71 23.73
N GLU A 245 -21.11 -9.79 24.60
CA GLU A 245 -22.48 -10.09 24.17
C GLU A 245 -23.04 -9.01 23.24
N ARG A 246 -24.09 -9.37 22.49
CA ARG A 246 -24.60 -8.57 21.37
C ARG A 246 -26.09 -8.32 21.42
N GLU A 247 -26.44 -7.05 21.35
CA GLU A 247 -27.80 -6.54 21.24
C GLU A 247 -28.12 -6.04 19.82
N ALA A 248 -29.40 -5.99 19.47
CA ALA A 248 -29.88 -5.42 18.22
C ALA A 248 -31.33 -4.94 18.37
N ALA A 249 -31.65 -3.86 17.66
CA ALA A 249 -32.98 -3.26 17.61
C ALA A 249 -33.37 -2.87 16.19
N ALA A 250 -34.66 -2.83 15.87
CA ALA A 250 -35.15 -2.30 14.59
C ALA A 250 -36.55 -1.69 14.70
N SER A 251 -36.86 -0.86 13.71
CA SER A 251 -38.14 -0.19 13.57
C SER A 251 -38.63 -0.14 12.13
N HIS A 252 -39.79 0.48 11.94
CA HIS A 252 -40.42 0.72 10.65
C HIS A 252 -41.28 2.00 10.76
N GLN A 253 -41.20 2.94 9.80
CA GLN A 253 -41.84 4.27 9.83
C GLN A 253 -42.04 4.90 8.44
N GLU A 254 -43.09 5.73 8.24
CA GLU A 254 -43.58 6.23 6.92
C GLU A 254 -43.89 7.78 6.85
N PHE A 255 -43.71 8.46 5.67
CA PHE A 255 -43.65 9.98 5.50
C PHE A 255 -43.82 10.66 4.04
N VAL A 256 -43.03 11.74 3.66
CA VAL A 256 -42.91 12.63 2.39
C VAL A 256 -41.57 13.49 2.23
N ALA A 257 -41.20 14.17 1.08
CA ALA A 257 -39.93 15.00 0.82
C ALA A 257 -39.83 16.05 -0.39
N THR A 258 -38.75 16.90 -0.57
CA THR A 258 -38.54 18.01 -1.62
C THR A 258 -37.05 18.50 -2.01
N ALA A 259 -36.78 19.55 -2.87
CA ALA A 259 -35.44 19.93 -3.51
C ALA A 259 -35.11 21.44 -4.00
N PRO A 260 -33.87 21.87 -4.48
CA PRO A 260 -33.32 23.30 -4.63
C PRO A 260 -32.80 23.93 -6.02
N ARG A 261 -31.67 24.74 -6.14
CA ARG A 261 -31.30 25.77 -7.24
C ARG A 261 -29.75 26.11 -7.56
N PRO A 262 -29.34 26.79 -8.71
CA PRO A 262 -28.00 26.80 -9.48
C PRO A 262 -26.80 27.84 -9.29
N LEU A 263 -25.57 27.58 -9.83
CA LEU A 263 -24.25 28.33 -9.69
C LEU A 263 -23.15 28.10 -10.83
N ALA A 264 -22.00 28.85 -10.93
CA ALA A 264 -20.89 28.72 -11.95
C ALA A 264 -19.42 28.71 -11.39
N GLN A 265 -18.41 28.16 -12.13
CA GLN A 265 -17.01 27.86 -11.66
C GLN A 265 -15.86 27.84 -12.73
N THR A 266 -14.57 27.94 -12.33
CA THR A 266 -13.33 27.91 -13.19
C THR A 266 -12.07 27.29 -12.55
N THR A 267 -11.13 26.74 -13.33
CA THR A 267 -9.76 26.31 -12.91
C THR A 267 -8.65 26.89 -13.83
N LEU A 268 -7.47 27.24 -13.29
CA LEU A 268 -6.25 27.68 -14.00
C LEU A 268 -5.08 26.70 -13.81
N LEU A 269 -4.17 26.63 -14.79
CA LEU A 269 -3.00 25.75 -14.82
C LEU A 269 -1.73 26.51 -15.24
N MET A 270 -0.56 26.12 -14.72
CA MET A 270 0.77 26.58 -15.15
C MET A 270 1.77 25.41 -15.25
N THR A 271 2.64 25.41 -16.26
CA THR A 271 3.80 24.50 -16.36
C THR A 271 5.05 25.27 -16.81
N SER A 272 6.23 24.63 -16.74
CA SER A 272 7.49 25.25 -17.17
C SER A 272 8.48 24.26 -17.80
N THR A 273 9.46 24.81 -18.53
CA THR A 273 10.61 24.06 -19.06
C THR A 273 11.89 24.89 -18.99
N THR A 274 13.03 24.21 -18.82
CA THR A 274 14.37 24.84 -18.75
C THR A 274 15.28 24.40 -19.89
N ALA A 275 16.08 25.32 -20.42
CA ALA A 275 17.18 25.01 -21.35
C ALA A 275 18.51 25.63 -20.86
N PRO A 276 19.64 24.89 -20.90
CA PRO A 276 20.94 25.43 -20.55
C PRO A 276 21.36 26.62 -21.43
N GLY A 277 22.09 27.55 -20.83
CA GLY A 277 22.69 28.71 -21.50
C GLY A 277 23.87 28.36 -22.40
N ALA A 278 24.60 29.39 -22.82
CA ALA A 278 25.84 29.24 -23.58
C ALA A 278 26.99 28.66 -22.73
N ASN A 279 26.92 28.77 -21.39
CA ASN A 279 27.93 28.23 -20.49
C ASN A 279 27.51 26.92 -19.83
N ALA A 280 27.74 25.80 -20.51
CA ALA A 280 27.38 24.43 -20.06
C ALA A 280 28.00 23.94 -18.73
N ASN A 281 28.72 24.79 -17.99
CA ASN A 281 29.23 24.53 -16.64
C ASN A 281 28.75 25.59 -15.62
N SER A 282 27.71 26.38 -15.92
CA SER A 282 27.29 27.53 -15.10
C SER A 282 25.82 27.92 -15.34
N ALA A 283 24.97 27.89 -14.30
CA ALA A 283 23.52 28.12 -14.41
C ALA A 283 23.07 29.61 -14.55
N VAL A 284 23.93 30.48 -15.10
CA VAL A 284 23.77 31.96 -15.04
C VAL A 284 23.07 32.56 -16.26
N ASP A 285 22.95 31.79 -17.34
CA ASP A 285 22.41 32.20 -18.64
C ASP A 285 21.43 31.17 -19.21
N ASP A 286 20.91 30.28 -18.36
CA ASP A 286 19.84 29.34 -18.66
C ASP A 286 18.52 30.07 -18.88
N THR A 287 17.57 29.45 -19.59
CA THR A 287 16.24 30.02 -19.84
C THR A 287 15.14 29.20 -19.21
N ILE A 288 14.06 29.87 -18.79
CA ILE A 288 12.82 29.25 -18.30
C ILE A 288 11.66 29.74 -19.14
N THR A 289 10.94 28.82 -19.79
CA THR A 289 9.68 29.09 -20.50
C THR A 289 8.51 28.64 -19.62
N TYR A 290 7.48 29.48 -19.51
CA TYR A 290 6.26 29.20 -18.76
C TYR A 290 5.05 29.18 -19.69
N ASP A 291 4.12 28.28 -19.40
CA ASP A 291 2.89 28.00 -20.15
C ASP A 291 1.70 27.99 -19.19
N LEU A 292 0.61 28.69 -19.53
CA LEU A 292 -0.64 28.68 -18.77
C LEU A 292 -1.85 28.30 -19.65
N ASP A 293 -2.80 27.58 -19.06
CA ASP A 293 -4.06 27.11 -19.65
C ASP A 293 -5.20 27.27 -18.61
N PHE A 294 -6.46 27.46 -19.00
CA PHE A 294 -7.60 27.49 -18.05
C PHE A 294 -8.89 26.84 -18.58
N ARG A 295 -9.81 26.52 -17.67
CA ARG A 295 -11.14 25.95 -17.94
C ARG A 295 -12.27 26.64 -17.16
N VAL A 296 -13.48 26.65 -17.74
CA VAL A 296 -14.75 26.95 -17.07
C VAL A 296 -15.44 25.62 -16.78
N ASN A 297 -15.78 25.33 -15.54
CA ASN A 297 -16.14 23.98 -15.13
C ASN A 297 -17.62 23.65 -15.40
N ASN A 298 -17.89 22.41 -15.84
CA ASN A 298 -19.21 21.93 -16.26
C ASN A 298 -19.86 20.96 -15.27
N ASN A 299 -19.40 20.96 -14.01
CA ASN A 299 -19.84 20.01 -13.01
C ASN A 299 -20.77 20.68 -11.98
N PRO A 300 -22.09 20.44 -12.01
CA PRO A 300 -23.01 21.04 -11.05
C PRO A 300 -22.81 20.46 -9.64
N GLN A 301 -22.61 21.34 -8.66
CA GLN A 301 -22.56 20.95 -7.25
C GLN A 301 -23.93 20.42 -6.77
N PRO A 302 -24.01 19.57 -5.73
CA PRO A 302 -25.27 19.03 -5.24
C PRO A 302 -26.26 20.14 -4.87
N GLY A 303 -27.40 20.16 -5.58
CA GLY A 303 -28.42 21.20 -5.45
C GLY A 303 -28.28 22.37 -6.44
N PHE A 304 -27.11 22.58 -7.06
CA PHE A 304 -26.81 23.69 -7.96
C PHE A 304 -26.47 23.28 -9.41
N PRO A 305 -27.41 23.35 -10.38
CA PRO A 305 -27.07 23.29 -11.81
C PRO A 305 -26.04 24.35 -12.24
N ALA A 306 -25.20 24.04 -13.25
CA ALA A 306 -24.05 24.86 -13.66
C ALA A 306 -24.42 26.13 -14.47
N GLY A 307 -23.51 27.13 -14.48
CA GLY A 307 -23.65 28.42 -15.18
C GLY A 307 -22.34 28.93 -15.81
N SER A 308 -22.43 30.01 -16.61
CA SER A 308 -21.32 30.57 -17.41
C SER A 308 -20.48 31.61 -16.68
N LEU A 309 -19.28 31.89 -17.21
CA LEU A 309 -18.34 32.93 -16.75
C LEU A 309 -18.42 34.18 -17.63
N GLU A 310 -18.55 35.36 -17.03
CA GLU A 310 -18.30 36.67 -17.68
C GLU A 310 -17.15 37.43 -16.99
N GLY A 311 -16.84 38.65 -17.46
CA GLY A 311 -15.61 39.37 -17.10
C GLY A 311 -15.82 40.42 -16.00
N THR A 312 -14.85 40.57 -15.10
CA THR A 312 -14.92 41.46 -13.92
C THR A 312 -14.03 42.71 -14.07
N THR A 313 -14.11 43.67 -13.13
CA THR A 313 -13.54 45.02 -13.32
C THR A 313 -12.03 45.07 -13.12
N ILE A 314 -11.28 45.47 -14.15
CA ILE A 314 -9.84 45.74 -14.09
C ILE A 314 -9.49 47.17 -14.53
N ASN A 315 -8.34 47.68 -14.07
CA ASN A 315 -7.79 48.98 -14.45
C ASN A 315 -6.88 48.86 -15.69
N LEU A 316 -7.35 49.32 -16.85
CA LEU A 316 -6.66 49.19 -18.14
C LEU A 316 -6.37 50.57 -18.76
N ASP A 317 -5.10 50.83 -19.07
CA ASP A 317 -4.67 52.01 -19.84
C ASP A 317 -4.52 51.67 -21.33
N THR A 318 -5.26 52.40 -22.17
CA THR A 318 -5.24 52.30 -23.63
C THR A 318 -4.44 53.43 -24.29
N GLY A 319 -3.47 54.02 -23.58
CA GLY A 319 -2.68 55.18 -24.02
C GLY A 319 -3.35 56.53 -23.75
N GLY A 320 -4.30 56.57 -22.82
CA GLY A 320 -5.07 57.76 -22.43
C GLY A 320 -5.17 57.97 -20.92
N GLY A 321 -4.58 57.08 -20.12
CA GLY A 321 -4.82 56.93 -18.70
C GLY A 321 -5.63 55.67 -18.39
N ALA A 322 -5.41 55.08 -17.22
CA ALA A 322 -6.10 53.86 -16.80
C ALA A 322 -7.60 54.09 -16.57
N THR A 323 -8.43 53.15 -17.01
CA THR A 323 -9.88 53.16 -16.86
C THR A 323 -10.43 51.81 -16.38
N PRO A 324 -11.47 51.78 -15.52
CA PRO A 324 -12.12 50.54 -15.13
C PRO A 324 -12.90 49.90 -16.29
N THR A 325 -12.68 48.61 -16.56
CA THR A 325 -13.35 47.87 -17.65
C THR A 325 -13.64 46.41 -17.24
N GLN A 326 -14.81 45.86 -17.60
CA GLN A 326 -15.12 44.43 -17.41
C GLN A 326 -14.27 43.58 -18.37
N ARG A 327 -13.43 42.67 -17.84
CA ARG A 327 -12.56 41.76 -18.59
C ARG A 327 -12.43 40.43 -17.87
N ILE A 328 -12.29 39.34 -18.62
CA ILE A 328 -11.64 38.14 -18.07
C ILE A 328 -10.13 38.39 -18.17
N LEU A 329 -9.41 38.21 -17.07
CA LEU A 329 -7.95 38.43 -16.97
C LEU A 329 -7.29 37.12 -16.54
N VAL A 330 -6.24 36.71 -17.25
CA VAL A 330 -5.27 35.69 -16.84
C VAL A 330 -3.92 36.37 -16.65
N SER A 331 -3.16 36.10 -15.59
CA SER A 331 -1.94 36.84 -15.26
C SER A 331 -0.90 36.05 -14.45
N THR A 332 0.34 36.57 -14.40
CA THR A 332 1.52 35.95 -13.77
C THR A 332 2.57 37.02 -13.43
N THR A 333 3.50 36.74 -12.52
CA THR A 333 4.67 37.61 -12.26
C THR A 333 5.87 37.31 -13.18
N VAL A 334 6.88 38.16 -13.13
CA VAL A 334 8.25 37.87 -13.60
C VAL A 334 9.07 37.41 -12.38
N PRO A 335 9.51 36.14 -12.30
CA PRO A 335 10.11 35.58 -11.10
C PRO A 335 11.39 36.26 -10.58
N PRO A 336 11.62 36.28 -9.25
CA PRO A 336 12.91 36.63 -8.66
C PRO A 336 14.07 35.83 -9.26
N ASN A 337 15.26 36.43 -9.26
CA ASN A 337 16.47 35.92 -9.92
C ASN A 337 16.39 35.72 -11.45
N THR A 338 15.29 36.15 -12.09
CA THR A 338 15.13 36.12 -13.55
C THR A 338 14.79 37.49 -14.13
N VAL A 339 14.87 37.62 -15.46
CA VAL A 339 14.40 38.80 -16.21
C VAL A 339 13.60 38.40 -17.44
N TRP A 340 12.52 39.15 -17.74
CA TRP A 340 11.86 39.08 -19.04
C TRP A 340 12.72 39.78 -20.10
N ASN A 341 13.10 39.02 -21.13
CA ASN A 341 14.09 39.42 -22.13
C ASN A 341 13.53 40.30 -23.28
N GLY A 342 12.24 40.66 -23.24
CA GLY A 342 11.57 41.43 -24.29
C GLY A 342 10.86 40.60 -25.37
N THR A 343 10.90 39.27 -25.29
CA THR A 343 10.15 38.40 -26.21
C THR A 343 8.65 38.52 -25.94
N ALA A 344 7.88 38.98 -26.93
CA ALA A 344 6.43 39.14 -26.80
C ALA A 344 5.74 37.82 -26.42
N PRO A 345 4.83 37.80 -25.43
CA PRO A 345 4.06 36.61 -25.06
C PRO A 345 3.19 36.08 -26.20
N LEU A 346 2.96 34.76 -26.21
CA LEU A 346 2.01 34.10 -27.10
C LEU A 346 0.60 34.18 -26.52
N VAL A 347 -0.42 34.19 -27.39
CA VAL A 347 -1.84 34.16 -26.99
C VAL A 347 -2.63 33.10 -27.77
N PRO A 348 -3.71 32.53 -27.21
CA PRO A 348 -4.47 31.43 -27.80
C PRO A 348 -5.08 31.77 -29.18
N ASN A 349 -5.62 32.98 -29.31
CA ASN A 349 -6.32 33.46 -30.51
C ASN A 349 -6.50 34.99 -30.45
N GLY A 350 -7.01 35.58 -31.53
CA GLY A 350 -7.17 37.03 -31.68
C GLY A 350 -8.20 37.73 -30.76
N ASN A 351 -8.93 36.99 -29.91
CA ASN A 351 -9.83 37.57 -28.91
C ASN A 351 -9.10 37.87 -27.58
N TRP A 352 -7.84 37.44 -27.46
CA TRP A 352 -6.97 37.67 -26.30
C TRP A 352 -5.89 38.70 -26.62
N ILE A 353 -5.66 39.64 -25.71
CA ILE A 353 -4.66 40.71 -25.86
C ILE A 353 -3.66 40.62 -24.71
N PRO A 354 -2.33 40.56 -24.98
CA PRO A 354 -1.32 40.58 -23.92
C PRO A 354 -1.22 41.97 -23.30
N VAL A 355 -1.09 42.00 -21.98
CA VAL A 355 -0.93 43.20 -21.14
C VAL A 355 0.26 43.05 -20.19
N TYR A 356 0.80 44.18 -19.77
CA TYR A 356 1.99 44.27 -18.95
C TYR A 356 1.75 45.20 -17.76
N SER A 357 2.47 44.97 -16.66
CA SER A 357 2.62 45.96 -15.61
C SER A 357 4.05 46.04 -15.09
N THR A 358 4.44 47.22 -14.62
CA THR A 358 5.68 47.48 -13.88
C THR A 358 5.48 47.39 -12.37
N ASP A 359 4.25 47.10 -11.91
CA ASP A 359 3.92 46.87 -10.50
C ASP A 359 4.46 45.51 -10.02
N ASP A 360 5.10 45.49 -8.85
CA ASP A 360 5.94 44.38 -8.39
C ASP A 360 5.31 43.66 -7.19
N ALA A 361 4.82 42.44 -7.41
CA ALA A 361 4.21 41.60 -6.38
C ALA A 361 5.12 41.34 -5.16
N TYR A 362 6.44 41.46 -5.34
CA TYR A 362 7.44 41.15 -4.32
C TYR A 362 7.92 42.41 -3.55
N THR A 363 7.39 43.61 -3.83
CA THR A 363 7.78 44.85 -3.11
C THR A 363 6.61 45.79 -2.82
N GLY A 364 6.27 45.99 -1.54
CA GLY A 364 5.33 47.02 -1.12
C GLY A 364 4.42 46.61 0.03
N ALA A 365 3.28 47.31 0.15
CA ALA A 365 2.09 46.74 0.78
C ALA A 365 1.31 45.94 -0.27
N GLU A 366 0.46 45.02 0.17
CA GLU A 366 -0.31 44.13 -0.71
C GLU A 366 -1.14 44.93 -1.74
N ASN A 367 -0.83 44.74 -3.02
CA ASN A 367 -1.64 45.22 -4.14
C ASN A 367 -2.31 44.00 -4.81
N PRO A 368 -3.53 43.60 -4.41
CA PRO A 368 -4.30 42.57 -5.11
C PRO A 368 -4.61 43.00 -6.55
N ILE A 369 -4.91 42.06 -7.45
CA ILE A 369 -4.91 42.31 -8.91
C ILE A 369 -5.80 43.49 -9.35
N ASN A 370 -6.89 43.74 -8.62
CA ASN A 370 -7.86 44.80 -8.93
C ASN A 370 -7.28 46.21 -8.71
N GLY A 371 -6.21 46.36 -7.93
CA GLY A 371 -5.40 47.58 -7.81
C GLY A 371 -4.25 47.68 -8.82
N VAL A 372 -3.95 46.63 -9.60
CA VAL A 372 -2.88 46.65 -10.61
C VAL A 372 -3.33 47.45 -11.83
N THR A 373 -2.51 48.41 -12.26
CA THR A 373 -2.68 49.09 -13.55
C THR A 373 -2.02 48.28 -14.66
N TRP A 374 -2.80 47.94 -15.68
CA TRP A 374 -2.35 47.20 -16.85
C TRP A 374 -2.25 48.10 -18.09
N THR A 375 -1.27 47.84 -18.96
CA THR A 375 -1.15 48.50 -20.27
C THR A 375 -0.98 47.48 -21.39
N THR A 376 -1.54 47.76 -22.56
CA THR A 376 -1.32 46.97 -23.79
C THR A 376 0.01 47.32 -24.48
N THR A 377 0.72 48.36 -24.05
CA THR A 377 2.00 48.79 -24.63
C THR A 377 3.16 48.27 -23.78
N PRO A 378 4.05 47.42 -24.31
CA PRO A 378 5.11 46.80 -23.50
C PRO A 378 6.10 47.85 -22.95
N PRO A 379 6.37 47.84 -21.63
CA PRO A 379 7.51 48.53 -21.03
C PRO A 379 8.87 47.99 -21.54
N ALA A 380 9.96 48.62 -21.12
CA ALA A 380 11.30 48.18 -21.49
C ALA A 380 11.62 46.75 -20.97
N PRO A 381 12.42 45.95 -21.70
CA PRO A 381 12.92 44.68 -21.20
C PRO A 381 13.62 44.84 -19.83
N GLY A 382 13.39 43.90 -18.92
CA GLY A 382 13.86 44.00 -17.54
C GLY A 382 13.12 44.97 -16.62
N THR A 383 12.19 45.81 -17.10
CA THR A 383 11.32 46.65 -16.24
C THR A 383 9.90 46.12 -16.07
N VAL A 384 9.51 45.08 -16.81
CA VAL A 384 8.23 44.38 -16.64
C VAL A 384 8.28 43.50 -15.39
N LYS A 385 7.19 43.49 -14.62
CA LYS A 385 7.06 42.79 -13.34
C LYS A 385 5.85 41.86 -13.28
N ARG A 386 4.78 42.18 -14.02
CA ARG A 386 3.65 41.28 -14.28
C ARG A 386 3.37 41.19 -15.78
N ILE A 387 2.96 40.02 -16.24
CA ILE A 387 2.48 39.73 -17.58
C ILE A 387 1.06 39.17 -17.45
N GLY A 388 0.18 39.53 -18.37
CA GLY A 388 -1.20 39.03 -18.36
C GLY A 388 -1.85 39.09 -19.73
N PHE A 389 -3.09 38.65 -19.78
CA PHE A 389 -3.87 38.41 -20.98
C PHE A 389 -5.34 38.73 -20.71
N ILE A 390 -5.95 39.57 -21.55
CA ILE A 390 -7.34 40.03 -21.34
C ILE A 390 -8.27 39.59 -22.47
N TYR A 391 -9.52 39.30 -22.11
CA TYR A 391 -10.62 38.97 -23.01
C TYR A 391 -11.86 39.82 -22.69
N ASP A 392 -12.54 40.29 -23.75
CA ASP A 392 -13.76 41.12 -23.65
C ASP A 392 -15.01 40.26 -23.87
N ALA A 393 -15.66 39.85 -22.78
CA ALA A 393 -16.90 39.07 -22.83
C ALA A 393 -18.11 39.89 -23.34
N GLY A 394 -18.09 41.22 -23.25
CA GLY A 394 -19.12 42.09 -23.81
C GLY A 394 -19.06 42.18 -25.34
N ALA A 395 -17.85 42.07 -25.91
CA ALA A 395 -17.64 42.02 -27.36
C ALA A 395 -17.72 40.61 -27.95
N ASN A 396 -17.34 39.56 -27.20
CA ASN A 396 -17.15 38.20 -27.72
C ASN A 396 -18.10 37.14 -27.11
N GLY A 397 -18.85 37.48 -26.06
CA GLY A 397 -19.73 36.58 -25.31
C GLY A 397 -19.12 36.03 -24.02
N ALA A 398 -19.98 35.70 -23.04
CA ALA A 398 -19.61 34.98 -21.83
C ALA A 398 -19.19 33.53 -22.17
N LEU A 399 -18.21 32.99 -21.43
CA LEU A 399 -17.67 31.64 -21.64
C LEU A 399 -18.58 30.60 -20.95
N PRO A 400 -19.25 29.70 -21.69
CA PRO A 400 -20.17 28.72 -21.11
C PRO A 400 -19.45 27.63 -20.27
N PRO A 401 -20.19 26.89 -19.42
CA PRO A 401 -19.68 25.69 -18.77
C PRO A 401 -19.00 24.73 -19.76
N GLY A 402 -17.79 24.26 -19.43
CA GLY A 402 -17.00 23.35 -20.26
C GLY A 402 -16.12 24.03 -21.30
N THR A 403 -15.97 25.36 -21.27
CA THR A 403 -14.99 26.07 -22.10
C THR A 403 -13.56 25.80 -21.61
N ALA A 404 -12.61 25.62 -22.51
CA ALA A 404 -11.17 25.56 -22.20
C ALA A 404 -10.38 26.50 -23.14
N VAL A 405 -9.30 27.08 -22.64
CA VAL A 405 -8.45 28.06 -23.33
C VAL A 405 -6.98 27.81 -22.98
N ASN A 406 -6.14 27.58 -24.00
CA ASN A 406 -4.77 27.07 -23.84
C ASN A 406 -3.74 27.90 -24.62
N ASP A 407 -2.44 27.69 -24.37
CA ASP A 407 -1.27 28.33 -25.04
C ASP A 407 -1.01 29.82 -24.66
N PHE A 408 -1.16 30.19 -23.39
CA PHE A 408 -0.62 31.47 -22.88
C PHE A 408 0.86 31.31 -22.46
N ARG A 409 1.82 31.70 -23.32
CA ARG A 409 3.26 31.39 -23.13
C ARG A 409 4.16 32.63 -23.00
N PHE A 410 5.11 32.61 -22.07
CA PHE A 410 6.20 33.62 -21.97
C PHE A 410 7.55 32.98 -21.55
N THR A 411 8.64 33.75 -21.50
CA THR A 411 10.00 33.22 -21.20
C THR A 411 10.89 34.25 -20.50
N VAL A 412 11.75 33.76 -19.60
CA VAL A 412 12.72 34.53 -18.79
C VAL A 412 14.11 33.87 -18.81
N VAL A 413 15.13 34.59 -18.32
CA VAL A 413 16.55 34.13 -18.25
C VAL A 413 17.04 34.14 -16.80
N THR A 414 17.83 33.15 -16.36
CA THR A 414 18.30 32.93 -14.98
C THR A 414 19.43 33.87 -14.51
N SER A 415 19.46 35.10 -15.00
CA SER A 415 20.58 36.04 -14.84
C SER A 415 20.89 36.49 -13.39
N GLY A 416 20.12 36.03 -12.40
CA GLY A 416 20.39 36.23 -10.97
C GLY A 416 20.86 34.98 -10.21
N LEU A 417 21.01 33.81 -10.85
CA LEU A 417 21.45 32.58 -10.18
C LEU A 417 22.99 32.50 -10.01
N PRO A 418 23.49 31.71 -9.02
CA PRO A 418 24.90 31.35 -8.92
C PRO A 418 25.34 30.38 -10.03
N ALA A 419 26.62 30.41 -10.40
CA ALA A 419 27.21 29.46 -11.36
C ALA A 419 27.01 27.99 -10.98
N THR A 420 26.98 27.67 -9.69
CA THR A 420 26.75 26.30 -9.18
C THR A 420 25.29 25.82 -9.26
N GLY A 421 24.37 26.65 -9.75
CA GLY A 421 22.93 26.39 -9.67
C GLY A 421 22.24 27.08 -8.50
N GLY A 422 20.91 27.03 -8.52
CA GLY A 422 19.98 27.58 -7.54
C GLY A 422 18.55 27.21 -7.94
N SER A 423 17.54 27.91 -7.39
CA SER A 423 16.13 27.70 -7.73
C SER A 423 15.38 29.00 -8.04
N VAL A 424 14.27 28.84 -8.77
CA VAL A 424 13.32 29.90 -9.19
C VAL A 424 11.90 29.37 -8.96
N ALA A 425 10.93 30.25 -8.68
CA ALA A 425 9.52 29.90 -8.42
C ALA A 425 8.56 30.85 -9.16
N ASN A 426 7.38 30.37 -9.63
CA ASN A 426 6.34 31.22 -10.24
C ASN A 426 4.91 30.69 -9.99
N ILE A 427 3.89 31.56 -10.17
CA ILE A 427 2.45 31.26 -10.06
C ILE A 427 1.64 32.15 -11.02
N GLY A 428 0.45 31.69 -11.44
CA GLY A 428 -0.53 32.44 -12.25
C GLY A 428 -1.90 32.59 -11.56
N GLN A 429 -2.72 33.53 -12.05
CA GLN A 429 -4.02 33.91 -11.48
C GLN A 429 -5.06 34.24 -12.58
N ILE A 430 -6.35 33.89 -12.40
CA ILE A 430 -7.48 34.21 -13.30
C ILE A 430 -8.66 34.89 -12.57
N PHE A 431 -9.40 35.76 -13.26
CA PHE A 431 -10.50 36.57 -12.70
C PHE A 431 -11.69 36.74 -13.66
N GLY A 432 -12.93 36.65 -13.12
CA GLY A 432 -14.21 36.83 -13.82
C GLY A 432 -15.41 36.85 -12.86
N GLU A 433 -16.63 36.61 -13.33
CA GLU A 433 -17.87 36.60 -12.51
C GLU A 433 -18.96 35.67 -13.08
N THR A 434 -19.97 35.29 -12.28
CA THR A 434 -21.04 34.35 -12.71
C THR A 434 -22.11 35.04 -13.57
N LEU A 435 -22.42 34.48 -14.74
CA LEU A 435 -23.35 35.06 -15.71
C LEU A 435 -24.76 35.29 -15.15
N ASN A 436 -25.18 36.56 -15.06
CA ASN A 436 -26.41 37.03 -14.40
C ASN A 436 -26.51 36.75 -12.87
N ASP A 437 -25.40 36.62 -12.14
CA ASP A 437 -25.44 36.67 -10.67
C ASP A 437 -25.84 38.09 -10.20
N PRO A 438 -27.01 38.29 -9.56
CA PRO A 438 -27.44 39.60 -9.07
C PRO A 438 -26.59 40.15 -7.93
N ALA A 439 -25.70 39.33 -7.32
CA ALA A 439 -24.73 39.75 -6.31
C ALA A 439 -23.34 40.10 -6.89
N ASN A 440 -23.09 39.83 -8.19
CA ASN A 440 -21.84 40.16 -8.90
C ASN A 440 -20.57 39.55 -8.23
N ASN A 441 -20.64 38.31 -7.75
CA ASN A 441 -19.51 37.70 -7.04
C ASN A 441 -18.31 37.38 -7.96
N LEU A 442 -17.12 37.67 -7.44
CA LEU A 442 -15.84 37.38 -8.10
C LEU A 442 -15.62 35.86 -8.21
N VAL A 443 -15.41 35.39 -9.43
CA VAL A 443 -14.80 34.10 -9.74
C VAL A 443 -13.30 34.34 -9.91
N TYR A 444 -12.49 33.67 -9.10
CA TYR A 444 -11.05 33.87 -9.00
C TYR A 444 -10.35 32.54 -8.71
N ASP A 445 -9.23 32.25 -9.36
CA ASP A 445 -8.50 30.99 -9.22
C ASP A 445 -6.98 31.21 -9.43
N GLU A 446 -6.14 30.38 -8.79
CA GLU A 446 -4.67 30.41 -8.92
C GLU A 446 -4.15 29.09 -9.49
N SER A 447 -2.98 29.08 -10.13
CA SER A 447 -2.44 27.86 -10.75
C SER A 447 -1.65 27.00 -9.76
N GLY A 448 -1.91 25.69 -9.72
CA GLY A 448 -1.03 24.68 -9.11
C GLY A 448 -1.74 23.34 -8.84
N ASP A 449 -3.05 23.40 -8.66
CA ASP A 449 -3.91 22.26 -8.31
C ASP A 449 -4.83 21.82 -9.48
N GLN A 450 -6.00 21.25 -9.17
CA GLN A 450 -7.05 20.86 -10.13
C GLN A 450 -8.47 21.32 -9.72
N ASP A 451 -8.62 22.04 -8.62
CA ASP A 451 -9.90 22.44 -8.08
C ASP A 451 -10.40 23.71 -8.77
N ALA A 452 -11.23 24.52 -8.12
CA ALA A 452 -11.90 25.61 -8.81
C ALA A 452 -12.23 26.78 -7.90
N ASN A 453 -12.25 27.98 -8.46
CA ASN A 453 -12.53 29.23 -7.74
C ASN A 453 -11.66 29.41 -6.46
N ASN A 454 -10.44 28.85 -6.45
CA ASN A 454 -9.57 28.78 -5.27
C ASN A 454 -10.30 28.22 -4.02
N TYR A 455 -11.05 27.12 -4.18
CA TYR A 455 -11.63 26.37 -3.06
C TYR A 455 -10.57 25.52 -2.34
N ASP A 456 -10.73 25.33 -1.04
CA ASP A 456 -9.92 24.44 -0.20
C ASP A 456 -10.33 22.96 -0.39
N ASP A 457 -9.37 22.04 -0.26
CA ASP A 457 -9.47 20.61 -0.65
C ASP A 457 -10.72 19.92 -0.06
N GLY A 458 -11.79 19.84 -0.86
CA GLY A 458 -13.08 19.24 -0.47
C GLY A 458 -13.97 20.10 0.46
N VAL A 459 -13.66 21.38 0.66
CA VAL A 459 -14.45 22.32 1.49
C VAL A 459 -15.41 23.14 0.64
N PHE A 460 -16.62 22.60 0.43
CA PHE A 460 -17.68 23.27 -0.33
C PHE A 460 -18.30 24.46 0.43
N PRO A 461 -18.67 25.56 -0.26
CA PRO A 461 -19.35 26.69 0.38
C PRO A 461 -20.72 26.26 0.96
N PRO A 462 -21.01 26.52 2.25
CA PRO A 462 -22.02 25.78 3.01
C PRO A 462 -23.49 26.26 2.86
N ASN A 463 -23.79 27.19 1.95
CA ASN A 463 -25.13 27.78 1.81
C ASN A 463 -25.77 27.39 0.47
N PRO A 464 -26.92 26.68 0.43
CA PRO A 464 -27.67 26.38 -0.81
C PRO A 464 -28.42 27.59 -1.41
N ASN A 465 -28.25 28.80 -0.88
CA ASN A 465 -28.72 30.05 -1.47
C ASN A 465 -27.58 30.80 -2.16
N ILE A 466 -27.88 31.37 -3.32
CA ILE A 466 -26.89 31.83 -4.30
C ILE A 466 -26.52 33.29 -4.04
N SER A 467 -25.53 33.54 -3.18
CA SER A 467 -24.94 34.88 -3.02
C SER A 467 -23.62 34.98 -2.23
N ASP A 468 -23.30 34.05 -1.32
CA ASP A 468 -22.44 34.39 -0.17
C ASP A 468 -20.94 34.00 -0.25
N PHE A 469 -20.43 33.57 -1.41
CA PHE A 469 -18.98 33.29 -1.56
C PHE A 469 -18.22 34.57 -1.93
N VAL A 470 -17.53 35.16 -0.94
CA VAL A 470 -16.67 36.33 -1.11
C VAL A 470 -15.22 35.88 -1.32
N ALA A 471 -14.76 35.88 -2.56
CA ALA A 471 -13.38 35.56 -2.90
C ALA A 471 -12.38 36.59 -2.32
N ASN A 472 -11.21 36.11 -1.88
CA ASN A 472 -10.13 36.92 -1.30
C ASN A 472 -8.87 36.84 -2.17
N PRO A 473 -8.74 37.68 -3.22
CA PRO A 473 -7.68 37.54 -4.22
C PRO A 473 -6.30 37.95 -3.70
N GLN A 474 -5.32 37.05 -3.85
CA GLN A 474 -3.93 37.22 -3.43
C GLN A 474 -3.15 38.18 -4.36
N THR A 475 -1.94 38.56 -3.93
CA THR A 475 -1.03 39.44 -4.69
C THR A 475 -0.38 38.77 -5.91
N GLY A 476 -0.43 37.44 -6.02
CA GLY A 476 0.23 36.65 -7.06
C GLY A 476 1.75 36.48 -6.88
N ALA A 477 2.28 36.75 -5.68
CA ALA A 477 3.69 36.49 -5.36
C ALA A 477 3.90 35.00 -5.04
N ALA A 478 4.68 34.29 -5.85
CA ALA A 478 4.90 32.85 -5.69
C ALA A 478 5.67 32.52 -4.39
N ASN A 479 5.20 31.52 -3.64
CA ASN A 479 5.83 31.04 -2.40
C ASN A 479 6.71 29.80 -2.67
N PRO A 480 8.05 29.88 -2.62
CA PRO A 480 8.92 28.72 -2.88
C PRO A 480 8.83 27.60 -1.83
N ASN A 481 8.10 27.82 -0.73
CA ASN A 481 7.88 26.83 0.33
C ASN A 481 6.52 26.11 0.18
N ASP A 482 5.75 26.43 -0.86
CA ASP A 482 4.42 25.89 -1.13
C ASP A 482 4.36 25.46 -2.61
N PRO A 483 5.06 24.36 -2.98
CA PRO A 483 5.42 24.12 -4.37
C PRO A 483 4.66 22.95 -5.00
N ASP A 484 4.17 23.17 -6.23
CA ASP A 484 3.94 22.09 -7.17
C ASP A 484 5.31 21.47 -7.50
N THR A 485 5.64 20.45 -6.72
CA THR A 485 6.96 19.81 -6.69
C THR A 485 7.26 19.05 -7.99
N ASN A 486 6.26 18.83 -8.84
CA ASN A 486 6.38 18.15 -10.13
C ASN A 486 6.23 19.10 -11.33
N GLY A 487 5.78 20.34 -11.12
CA GLY A 487 5.60 21.36 -12.15
C GLY A 487 4.55 21.01 -13.21
N ASN A 488 3.51 20.26 -12.82
CA ASN A 488 2.53 19.60 -13.68
C ASN A 488 1.06 19.88 -13.29
N ASN A 489 0.80 20.77 -12.32
CA ASN A 489 -0.50 21.05 -11.70
C ASN A 489 -1.08 19.88 -10.89
N THR A 490 -0.29 19.37 -9.94
CA THR A 490 -0.72 18.36 -8.96
C THR A 490 -0.32 18.74 -7.52
N GLY A 491 -0.42 20.02 -7.19
CA GLY A 491 -0.42 20.51 -5.81
C GLY A 491 -1.65 20.04 -5.01
N THR A 492 -1.68 20.44 -3.73
CA THR A 492 -2.75 20.17 -2.76
C THR A 492 -2.76 21.27 -1.69
N GLY A 493 -3.74 22.18 -1.71
CA GLY A 493 -3.83 23.28 -0.74
C GLY A 493 -4.96 24.28 -1.01
N PRO A 494 -5.21 25.21 -0.07
CA PRO A 494 -6.26 26.24 -0.18
C PRO A 494 -5.88 27.47 -1.02
N ASN A 495 -4.72 27.46 -1.69
CA ASN A 495 -4.31 28.43 -2.70
C ASN A 495 -3.34 27.72 -3.66
N GLY A 496 -3.32 28.11 -4.94
CA GLY A 496 -2.50 27.45 -5.96
C GLY A 496 -0.99 27.48 -5.64
N GLU A 497 -0.28 26.42 -6.01
CA GLU A 497 1.10 26.15 -5.62
C GLU A 497 2.15 26.57 -6.66
N ALA A 498 3.33 26.94 -6.16
CA ALA A 498 4.39 27.51 -6.99
C ALA A 498 5.17 26.45 -7.79
N ASN A 499 5.46 26.74 -9.06
CA ASN A 499 6.26 25.90 -9.96
C ASN A 499 7.79 26.13 -9.75
N VAL A 500 8.60 25.11 -9.43
CA VAL A 500 10.02 25.25 -8.93
C VAL A 500 11.07 24.30 -9.61
N ILE A 501 12.35 24.72 -9.80
CA ILE A 501 13.38 24.03 -10.67
C ILE A 501 14.89 24.13 -10.18
N GLY A 502 15.86 23.27 -10.63
CA GLY A 502 17.34 23.23 -10.23
C GLY A 502 18.34 22.26 -11.00
N ILE A 503 19.67 22.12 -10.64
CA ILE A 503 20.83 21.45 -11.40
C ILE A 503 22.03 20.83 -10.53
N LEU A 504 22.85 19.79 -10.95
CA LEU A 504 24.10 19.20 -10.27
C LEU A 504 25.18 18.33 -11.10
N PRO A 505 26.47 18.05 -10.64
CA PRO A 505 27.58 17.26 -11.32
C PRO A 505 28.45 16.15 -10.52
N LEU A 506 29.44 15.38 -11.12
CA LEU A 506 30.20 14.18 -10.53
C LEU A 506 31.68 13.77 -11.05
N PRO A 507 32.54 12.94 -10.33
CA PRO A 507 33.95 12.48 -10.73
C PRO A 507 34.49 10.97 -10.47
N PRO A 508 35.76 10.54 -10.86
CA PRO A 508 36.40 9.14 -10.81
C PRO A 508 37.88 9.00 -10.18
N ALA A 509 38.77 7.94 -10.13
CA ALA A 509 38.90 6.41 -10.20
C ALA A 509 40.37 5.85 -9.84
N ASN A 510 40.71 4.51 -9.77
CA ASN A 510 42.06 3.91 -9.33
C ASN A 510 42.52 2.45 -9.87
N SER A 511 43.66 1.81 -9.43
CA SER A 511 44.24 0.44 -9.83
C SER A 511 45.48 -0.15 -9.03
N ALA A 512 45.92 -1.46 -9.16
CA ALA A 512 47.09 -2.14 -8.46
C ALA A 512 47.79 -3.44 -9.12
N LEU A 513 48.56 -4.31 -8.37
CA LEU A 513 48.89 -5.76 -8.69
C LEU A 513 47.61 -6.59 -8.52
N LEU A 514 47.43 -7.70 -9.26
CA LEU A 514 46.10 -8.28 -9.50
C LEU A 514 46.06 -9.83 -9.31
N ASN A 515 45.11 -10.30 -8.51
CA ASN A 515 44.80 -11.71 -8.21
C ASN A 515 43.30 -11.83 -7.92
N GLY A 516 42.56 -12.48 -8.82
CA GLY A 516 41.09 -12.44 -8.83
C GLY A 516 40.45 -13.70 -9.42
N PRO A 517 39.18 -13.63 -9.85
CA PRO A 517 38.46 -14.78 -10.40
C PRO A 517 39.06 -15.32 -11.70
N ASN A 518 38.61 -16.52 -12.11
CA ASN A 518 39.06 -17.24 -13.30
C ASN A 518 39.15 -16.37 -14.58
N ASN A 519 40.37 -16.07 -15.03
CA ASN A 519 40.72 -15.20 -16.17
C ASN A 519 40.33 -13.72 -16.03
N VAL A 520 39.91 -13.28 -14.84
CA VAL A 520 39.62 -11.88 -14.52
C VAL A 520 40.41 -11.44 -13.27
N PRO A 521 41.76 -11.51 -13.31
CA PRO A 521 42.60 -11.15 -12.17
C PRO A 521 42.43 -9.68 -11.74
N ASN A 522 41.92 -8.83 -12.64
CA ASN A 522 41.69 -7.40 -12.45
C ASN A 522 40.25 -7.06 -12.04
N ALA A 523 39.54 -8.00 -11.41
CA ALA A 523 38.20 -7.74 -10.91
C ALA A 523 38.20 -6.62 -9.85
N ILE A 524 37.06 -5.95 -9.71
CA ILE A 524 36.87 -4.88 -8.73
C ILE A 524 35.65 -5.18 -7.88
N GLY A 525 35.87 -5.21 -6.57
CA GLY A 525 34.84 -5.06 -5.56
C GLY A 525 35.21 -5.67 -4.21
N PRO A 526 34.42 -5.45 -3.15
CA PRO A 526 33.34 -4.46 -3.05
C PRO A 526 33.81 -3.00 -3.21
N THR A 527 35.09 -2.71 -2.98
CA THR A 527 35.64 -1.35 -2.95
C THR A 527 36.74 -1.09 -3.99
N ASN A 528 37.66 -2.03 -4.22
CA ASN A 528 38.81 -1.85 -5.11
C ASN A 528 39.24 -3.19 -5.76
N VAL A 529 40.52 -3.34 -6.13
CA VAL A 529 41.06 -4.58 -6.74
C VAL A 529 41.65 -5.55 -5.72
N GLN A 530 41.79 -5.17 -4.45
CA GLN A 530 42.44 -5.97 -3.39
C GLN A 530 41.42 -6.76 -2.55
N ASP A 531 40.16 -6.82 -2.97
CA ASP A 531 39.04 -7.33 -2.19
C ASP A 531 38.02 -8.14 -3.02
N ASP A 532 38.34 -8.41 -4.30
CA ASP A 532 37.43 -9.03 -5.27
C ASP A 532 36.94 -10.41 -4.83
N PHE A 533 35.90 -10.97 -5.45
CA PHE A 533 35.27 -12.18 -4.94
C PHE A 533 34.76 -13.18 -5.98
N THR A 534 34.77 -14.44 -5.55
CA THR A 534 34.06 -15.54 -6.21
C THR A 534 33.08 -16.17 -5.24
N ASN A 535 31.78 -16.01 -5.50
CA ASN A 535 30.72 -16.70 -4.76
C ASN A 535 30.47 -18.10 -5.33
N VAL A 536 30.40 -19.13 -4.48
CA VAL A 536 29.96 -20.49 -4.84
C VAL A 536 28.96 -21.05 -3.83
N ALA A 537 28.00 -21.83 -4.32
CA ALA A 537 27.02 -22.51 -3.48
C ALA A 537 27.49 -23.93 -3.16
N THR A 538 26.96 -24.51 -2.08
CA THR A 538 27.12 -25.94 -1.78
C THR A 538 25.81 -26.54 -1.28
N THR A 539 25.62 -27.84 -1.55
CA THR A 539 24.42 -28.57 -1.14
C THR A 539 24.46 -28.97 0.34
N VAL A 540 23.30 -29.32 0.87
CA VAL A 540 23.08 -29.73 2.26
C VAL A 540 22.23 -31.00 2.25
N ASP A 541 22.51 -31.91 3.18
CA ASP A 541 21.83 -33.21 3.30
C ASP A 541 20.35 -33.09 3.69
N THR A 542 20.03 -32.16 4.59
CA THR A 542 18.65 -31.83 5.00
C THR A 542 18.45 -30.32 4.85
N VAL A 543 17.42 -29.92 4.08
CA VAL A 543 17.01 -28.51 4.01
C VAL A 543 16.18 -28.17 5.25
N GLY A 544 16.68 -27.26 6.08
CA GLY A 544 16.01 -26.79 7.28
C GLY A 544 15.15 -25.55 7.04
N VAL A 545 14.69 -24.96 8.14
CA VAL A 545 14.28 -23.54 8.16
C VAL A 545 15.53 -22.66 8.26
N GLN A 546 15.43 -21.37 7.93
CA GLN A 546 16.54 -20.41 8.03
C GLN A 546 17.31 -20.54 9.36
N GLY A 547 18.65 -20.58 9.30
CA GLY A 547 19.52 -20.71 10.48
C GLY A 547 19.60 -22.12 11.09
N SER A 548 18.98 -23.14 10.48
CA SER A 548 19.17 -24.53 10.92
C SER A 548 20.62 -24.97 10.71
N ALA A 549 21.14 -25.73 11.68
CA ALA A 549 22.40 -26.47 11.53
C ALA A 549 22.26 -27.52 10.42
N SER A 550 23.33 -27.74 9.65
CA SER A 550 23.32 -28.65 8.50
C SER A 550 24.67 -29.32 8.25
N ASN A 551 24.73 -30.27 7.32
CA ASN A 551 25.98 -30.88 6.88
C ASN A 551 26.25 -30.46 5.41
N PRO A 552 27.04 -29.40 5.16
CA PRO A 552 27.34 -28.95 3.80
C PRO A 552 28.24 -29.96 3.08
N THR A 553 28.08 -30.07 1.76
CA THR A 553 29.06 -30.78 0.93
C THR A 553 30.34 -29.97 0.73
N VAL A 554 31.48 -30.63 0.50
CA VAL A 554 32.71 -29.99 0.01
C VAL A 554 32.42 -29.20 -1.27
N THR A 555 32.95 -27.99 -1.42
CA THR A 555 32.69 -27.17 -2.62
C THR A 555 33.28 -27.81 -3.88
N ALA A 556 32.67 -27.49 -5.03
CA ALA A 556 33.38 -27.58 -6.30
C ALA A 556 34.69 -26.74 -6.28
N PRO A 557 35.72 -27.09 -7.08
CA PRO A 557 36.95 -26.32 -7.14
C PRO A 557 36.72 -24.90 -7.71
N ILE A 558 36.88 -23.90 -6.85
CA ILE A 558 36.93 -22.49 -7.22
C ILE A 558 38.22 -22.25 -8.02
N THR A 559 38.14 -21.56 -9.15
CA THR A 559 39.32 -21.25 -9.98
C THR A 559 39.59 -19.74 -9.97
N ASN A 560 40.82 -19.37 -9.60
CA ASN A 560 41.28 -17.99 -9.48
C ASN A 560 42.53 -17.80 -10.38
N THR A 561 42.88 -16.55 -10.67
CA THR A 561 43.97 -16.19 -11.59
C THR A 561 44.81 -15.05 -11.00
N VAL A 562 46.13 -15.22 -11.00
CA VAL A 562 47.11 -14.16 -10.67
C VAL A 562 47.66 -13.51 -11.94
N ARG A 563 47.99 -12.21 -11.90
CA ARG A 563 48.58 -11.49 -13.03
C ARG A 563 49.61 -10.43 -12.62
N ASN A 564 50.79 -10.52 -13.22
CA ASN A 564 51.78 -9.44 -13.20
C ASN A 564 51.36 -8.31 -14.16
N THR A 565 51.20 -7.07 -13.65
CA THR A 565 50.83 -5.88 -14.43
C THR A 565 52.00 -4.95 -14.78
N ILE A 566 53.19 -5.18 -14.22
CA ILE A 566 54.36 -4.31 -14.37
C ILE A 566 55.38 -4.88 -15.38
N ALA A 567 56.35 -4.05 -15.79
CA ALA A 567 57.31 -4.36 -16.85
C ALA A 567 58.51 -5.22 -16.40
N THR A 568 58.55 -5.65 -15.14
CA THR A 568 59.59 -6.54 -14.57
C THR A 568 59.00 -7.87 -14.14
N ASN A 569 59.81 -8.92 -14.00
CA ASN A 569 59.37 -10.15 -13.35
C ASN A 569 58.86 -9.88 -11.92
N LEU A 570 57.90 -10.68 -11.47
CA LEU A 570 57.63 -10.92 -10.06
C LEU A 570 58.09 -12.35 -9.76
N ASP A 571 59.21 -12.49 -9.07
CA ASP A 571 59.77 -13.78 -8.67
C ASP A 571 59.22 -14.21 -7.30
N ASN A 572 59.35 -15.50 -6.95
CA ASN A 572 58.90 -16.07 -5.67
C ASN A 572 57.42 -15.78 -5.29
N VAL A 573 56.52 -15.75 -6.29
CA VAL A 573 55.08 -15.52 -6.06
C VAL A 573 54.45 -16.75 -5.39
N LYS A 574 53.72 -16.53 -4.29
CA LYS A 574 53.11 -17.57 -3.45
C LYS A 574 51.63 -17.31 -3.17
N LEU A 575 50.93 -18.37 -2.76
CA LEU A 575 49.52 -18.37 -2.40
C LEU A 575 49.30 -18.95 -1.00
N LEU A 576 48.54 -18.22 -0.19
CA LEU A 576 48.10 -18.62 1.16
C LEU A 576 46.64 -18.21 1.40
N PRO A 577 45.85 -18.97 2.18
CA PRO A 577 44.64 -18.43 2.78
C PRO A 577 45.04 -17.45 3.91
N PHE A 578 44.28 -16.37 4.11
CA PHE A 578 44.57 -15.36 5.12
C PHE A 578 43.34 -15.04 5.98
N ALA A 579 43.55 -14.67 7.25
CA ALA A 579 42.46 -14.49 8.20
C ALA A 579 41.57 -13.28 7.80
N PRO A 580 40.23 -13.42 7.75
CA PRO A 580 39.31 -12.37 7.33
C PRO A 580 39.54 -10.99 7.98
N ASP A 581 39.74 -10.93 9.29
CA ASP A 581 40.02 -9.67 10.00
C ASP A 581 41.35 -9.03 9.58
N ALA A 582 42.37 -9.85 9.31
CA ALA A 582 43.69 -9.39 8.90
C ALA A 582 43.70 -8.92 7.43
N THR A 583 42.92 -9.55 6.55
CA THR A 583 42.67 -9.01 5.20
C THR A 583 41.83 -7.73 5.26
N ARG A 584 40.79 -7.66 6.10
CA ARG A 584 39.96 -6.44 6.25
C ARG A 584 40.79 -5.22 6.64
N ALA A 585 41.73 -5.38 7.57
CA ALA A 585 42.66 -4.33 8.00
C ALA A 585 43.60 -3.80 6.89
N LEU A 586 43.79 -4.55 5.80
CA LEU A 586 44.67 -4.18 4.67
C LEU A 586 43.90 -3.72 3.43
N THR A 587 42.62 -4.08 3.31
CA THR A 587 41.84 -3.94 2.06
C THR A 587 40.55 -3.14 2.20
N SER A 588 40.04 -2.98 3.43
CA SER A 588 38.72 -2.43 3.76
C SER A 588 37.49 -3.17 3.19
N GLY A 589 37.67 -4.15 2.29
CA GLY A 589 36.57 -4.74 1.50
C GLY A 589 36.14 -6.17 1.85
N VAL A 590 36.72 -6.79 2.89
CA VAL A 590 36.22 -8.10 3.36
C VAL A 590 34.90 -7.90 4.07
N HIS A 591 33.83 -8.35 3.44
CA HIS A 591 32.50 -8.40 4.04
C HIS A 591 32.26 -9.75 4.74
N GLY A 592 31.74 -9.64 5.95
CA GLY A 592 31.22 -10.76 6.72
C GLY A 592 29.76 -11.07 6.42
N VAL A 593 29.14 -11.76 7.38
CA VAL A 593 27.74 -12.19 7.36
C VAL A 593 26.81 -11.00 7.59
N ASP A 594 27.20 -10.06 8.47
CA ASP A 594 26.61 -8.72 8.54
C ASP A 594 27.63 -7.68 8.05
N ARG A 595 27.37 -7.12 6.85
CA ARG A 595 28.18 -6.05 6.24
C ARG A 595 28.32 -4.80 7.12
N ASN A 596 27.37 -4.54 8.01
CA ASN A 596 27.34 -3.34 8.84
C ASN A 596 27.98 -3.57 10.22
N SER A 597 28.36 -4.81 10.56
CA SER A 597 28.88 -5.14 11.87
C SER A 597 30.38 -4.89 12.01
N ASN A 598 30.76 -4.28 13.14
CA ASN A 598 32.16 -4.11 13.56
C ASN A 598 32.62 -5.30 14.43
N THR A 599 32.12 -6.51 14.16
CA THR A 599 32.48 -7.75 14.85
C THR A 599 33.77 -8.35 14.28
N GLN A 600 34.31 -9.37 14.95
CA GLN A 600 35.45 -10.14 14.47
C GLN A 600 34.99 -11.12 13.39
N LEU A 601 35.42 -10.90 12.15
CA LEU A 601 35.11 -11.79 11.01
C LEU A 601 35.69 -13.19 11.20
N ASN A 602 36.71 -13.33 12.06
CA ASN A 602 37.28 -14.62 12.43
C ASN A 602 36.27 -15.54 13.15
N ASP A 603 35.29 -14.98 13.86
CA ASP A 603 34.24 -15.77 14.54
C ASP A 603 33.16 -16.29 13.56
N GLU A 604 33.15 -15.82 12.31
CA GLU A 604 32.15 -16.20 11.31
C GLU A 604 32.51 -17.48 10.55
N ILE A 605 33.80 -17.83 10.41
CA ILE A 605 34.23 -19.09 9.78
C ILE A 605 34.13 -20.21 10.82
N PRO A 606 33.38 -21.31 10.58
CA PRO A 606 33.28 -22.40 11.53
C PRO A 606 34.64 -23.08 11.81
N ASP A 607 34.95 -23.29 13.09
CA ASP A 607 36.14 -24.04 13.54
C ASP A 607 36.22 -25.42 12.86
N GLY A 608 37.38 -25.75 12.28
CA GLY A 608 37.58 -26.98 11.52
C GLY A 608 37.36 -26.85 10.01
N THR A 609 36.83 -25.71 9.52
CA THR A 609 36.74 -25.41 8.08
C THR A 609 38.10 -25.61 7.41
N THR A 610 38.16 -26.38 6.32
CA THR A 610 39.43 -26.75 5.69
C THR A 610 39.52 -26.23 4.25
N VAL A 611 40.60 -25.51 3.95
CA VAL A 611 40.90 -24.92 2.64
C VAL A 611 42.03 -25.69 2.00
N THR A 612 41.83 -26.16 0.77
CA THR A 612 42.89 -26.81 -0.02
C THR A 612 43.17 -26.04 -1.30
N ILE A 613 44.38 -25.50 -1.44
CA ILE A 613 44.87 -24.79 -2.63
C ILE A 613 45.68 -25.75 -3.51
N ARG A 614 45.49 -25.72 -4.83
CA ARG A 614 46.23 -26.53 -5.81
C ARG A 614 46.72 -25.73 -7.02
N PHE A 615 47.95 -26.02 -7.45
CA PHE A 615 48.56 -25.49 -8.67
C PHE A 615 49.42 -26.56 -9.34
N GLY A 616 49.05 -26.99 -10.56
CA GLY A 616 49.67 -28.15 -11.21
C GLY A 616 49.57 -29.39 -10.33
N ALA A 617 50.71 -29.97 -9.97
CA ALA A 617 50.81 -31.11 -9.04
C ALA A 617 50.95 -30.70 -7.56
N GLN A 618 51.13 -29.41 -7.24
CA GLN A 618 51.20 -28.94 -5.86
C GLN A 618 49.81 -28.94 -5.20
N THR A 619 49.75 -29.33 -3.93
CA THR A 619 48.55 -29.25 -3.09
C THR A 619 48.98 -28.86 -1.67
N ALA A 620 48.40 -27.81 -1.12
CA ALA A 620 48.54 -27.44 0.29
C ALA A 620 47.16 -27.32 0.93
N ALA A 621 47.01 -27.77 2.17
CA ALA A 621 45.75 -27.78 2.90
C ALA A 621 45.92 -27.14 4.28
N TYR A 622 44.92 -26.37 4.69
CA TYR A 622 44.93 -25.57 5.92
C TYR A 622 43.58 -25.74 6.63
N THR A 623 43.59 -25.94 7.94
CA THR A 623 42.38 -25.96 8.77
C THR A 623 42.28 -24.64 9.52
N TYR A 624 41.07 -24.09 9.57
CA TYR A 624 40.75 -22.85 10.26
C TYR A 624 40.44 -23.07 11.74
N THR A 625 40.89 -22.14 12.57
CA THR A 625 40.40 -21.95 13.95
C THR A 625 40.25 -20.46 14.23
N ALA A 626 39.16 -20.03 14.87
CA ALA A 626 38.91 -18.60 15.14
C ALA A 626 40.04 -17.94 15.96
N ALA A 627 40.61 -18.69 16.91
CA ALA A 627 41.72 -18.24 17.75
C ALA A 627 43.12 -18.32 17.11
N GLY A 628 43.28 -19.04 15.99
CA GLY A 628 44.59 -19.35 15.38
C GLY A 628 44.73 -19.02 13.90
N GLY A 629 43.65 -18.64 13.22
CA GLY A 629 43.61 -18.48 11.76
C GLY A 629 43.76 -19.82 11.03
N PHE A 630 44.40 -19.77 9.85
CA PHE A 630 44.64 -20.95 9.01
C PHE A 630 45.97 -21.63 9.36
N ALA A 631 45.90 -22.82 9.97
CA ALA A 631 47.07 -23.65 10.26
C ALA A 631 47.22 -24.78 9.21
N PRO A 632 48.43 -25.07 8.69
CA PRO A 632 48.63 -26.12 7.69
C PRO A 632 48.42 -27.52 8.27
N VAL A 633 47.71 -28.38 7.53
CA VAL A 633 47.29 -29.75 7.94
C VAL A 633 48.48 -30.72 8.07
N ALA A 634 49.62 -30.38 7.48
CA ALA A 634 50.88 -31.11 7.56
C ALA A 634 52.05 -30.13 7.38
N ALA A 635 53.29 -30.62 7.31
CA ALA A 635 54.46 -29.83 6.88
C ALA A 635 54.45 -29.49 5.37
N ASN A 636 53.28 -29.15 4.81
CA ASN A 636 53.12 -28.69 3.44
C ASN A 636 53.54 -27.22 3.34
N PRO A 637 54.44 -26.84 2.41
CA PRO A 637 54.74 -25.45 2.15
C PRO A 637 53.55 -24.72 1.48
N PRO A 638 53.55 -23.37 1.44
CA PRO A 638 52.65 -22.60 0.58
C PRO A 638 52.71 -23.06 -0.88
N VAL A 639 51.63 -22.84 -1.62
CA VAL A 639 51.62 -23.14 -3.06
C VAL A 639 52.45 -22.09 -3.78
N VAL A 640 53.51 -22.53 -4.47
CA VAL A 640 54.46 -21.66 -5.15
C VAL A 640 54.09 -21.57 -6.63
N ILE A 641 53.75 -20.36 -7.09
CA ILE A 641 53.61 -20.04 -8.53
C ILE A 641 55.01 -19.86 -9.15
N GLY A 642 55.95 -19.29 -8.40
CA GLY A 642 57.32 -19.05 -8.85
C GLY A 642 57.45 -17.70 -9.54
N THR A 643 58.01 -17.67 -10.75
CA THR A 643 58.17 -16.43 -11.54
C THR A 643 56.92 -16.15 -12.38
N LEU A 644 56.35 -14.95 -12.22
CA LEU A 644 55.43 -14.34 -13.18
C LEU A 644 56.17 -13.28 -14.00
N THR A 645 56.43 -13.57 -15.28
CA THR A 645 56.98 -12.59 -16.23
C THR A 645 55.96 -11.48 -16.54
N PRO A 646 56.38 -10.30 -17.06
CA PRO A 646 55.48 -9.19 -17.38
C PRO A 646 54.23 -9.60 -18.18
N GLY A 647 53.05 -9.24 -17.68
CA GLY A 647 51.76 -9.56 -18.31
C GLY A 647 51.30 -11.01 -18.19
N GLN A 648 52.11 -11.92 -17.64
CA GLN A 648 51.76 -13.34 -17.50
C GLN A 648 50.59 -13.54 -16.55
N GLN A 649 49.74 -14.50 -16.88
CA GLN A 649 48.66 -14.99 -16.03
C GLN A 649 48.92 -16.46 -15.66
N GLN A 650 48.53 -16.86 -14.46
CA GLN A 650 48.51 -18.26 -14.01
C GLN A 650 47.24 -18.52 -13.21
N SER A 651 46.61 -19.68 -13.41
CA SER A 651 45.40 -20.06 -12.69
C SER A 651 45.67 -21.16 -11.67
N TYR A 652 45.03 -21.04 -10.51
CA TYR A 652 45.09 -22.00 -9.41
C TYR A 652 43.66 -22.36 -8.96
N THR A 653 43.53 -23.42 -8.16
CA THR A 653 42.21 -23.85 -7.65
C THR A 653 42.17 -23.94 -6.14
N VAL A 654 40.97 -23.74 -5.58
CA VAL A 654 40.70 -23.81 -4.13
C VAL A 654 39.43 -24.65 -3.91
N THR A 655 39.49 -25.63 -3.02
CA THR A 655 38.30 -26.34 -2.51
C THR A 655 38.14 -26.05 -1.02
N ILE A 656 36.91 -25.77 -0.59
CA ILE A 656 36.55 -25.44 0.79
C ILE A 656 35.65 -26.56 1.34
N ASP A 657 35.95 -27.00 2.56
CA ASP A 657 35.21 -28.02 3.30
C ASP A 657 34.70 -27.40 4.60
N LEU A 658 33.38 -27.36 4.80
CA LEU A 658 32.73 -26.76 5.95
C LEU A 658 32.28 -27.86 6.92
N PRO A 659 32.50 -27.72 8.24
CA PRO A 659 32.20 -28.78 9.21
C PRO A 659 30.71 -29.06 9.34
N ALA A 660 30.38 -30.27 9.80
CA ALA A 660 29.01 -30.63 10.15
C ALA A 660 28.45 -29.72 11.26
N ASN A 661 27.14 -29.43 11.18
CA ASN A 661 26.37 -28.45 11.95
C ASN A 661 26.57 -26.98 11.53
N THR A 662 27.26 -26.70 10.42
CA THR A 662 27.34 -25.34 9.84
C THR A 662 25.93 -24.81 9.50
N PRO A 663 25.58 -23.56 9.89
CA PRO A 663 24.29 -22.94 9.58
C PRO A 663 23.97 -22.78 8.09
N GLN A 664 22.68 -22.83 7.75
CA GLN A 664 22.17 -22.55 6.41
C GLN A 664 21.85 -21.07 6.20
N ILE A 665 21.95 -20.61 4.94
CA ILE A 665 21.68 -19.22 4.52
C ILE A 665 22.65 -18.24 5.21
N GLN A 666 23.93 -18.58 5.13
CA GLN A 666 25.07 -17.79 5.62
C GLN A 666 26.18 -17.84 4.56
N GLY A 667 26.93 -16.76 4.39
CA GLY A 667 28.06 -16.68 3.45
C GLY A 667 29.38 -16.62 4.21
N TYR A 668 30.26 -17.60 3.98
CA TYR A 668 31.58 -17.64 4.63
C TYR A 668 32.63 -17.12 3.66
N THR A 669 33.30 -16.02 4.02
CA THR A 669 34.32 -15.36 3.20
C THR A 669 35.72 -15.84 3.59
N LEU A 670 36.45 -16.46 2.65
CA LEU A 670 37.80 -16.98 2.85
C LEU A 670 38.79 -16.28 1.90
N PRO A 671 39.54 -15.27 2.38
CA PRO A 671 40.54 -14.58 1.58
C PRO A 671 41.72 -15.47 1.17
N ILE A 672 42.17 -15.34 -0.07
CA ILE A 672 43.40 -15.91 -0.61
C ILE A 672 44.32 -14.77 -1.03
N VAL A 673 45.49 -14.68 -0.39
CA VAL A 673 46.54 -13.70 -0.76
C VAL A 673 47.46 -14.29 -1.83
N ALA A 674 47.69 -13.52 -2.89
CA ALA A 674 48.81 -13.69 -3.79
C ALA A 674 49.83 -12.58 -3.51
N PHE A 675 51.08 -12.97 -3.25
CA PHE A 675 52.13 -12.04 -2.86
C PHE A 675 53.49 -12.47 -3.39
N VAL A 676 54.38 -11.50 -3.56
CA VAL A 676 55.82 -11.71 -3.69
C VAL A 676 56.39 -11.92 -2.30
N ASP A 677 56.81 -13.15 -1.99
CA ASP A 677 57.50 -13.47 -0.73
C ASP A 677 58.93 -12.90 -0.81
N ASN A 678 59.17 -11.78 -0.15
CA ASN A 678 60.42 -11.01 -0.26
C ASN A 678 61.53 -11.52 0.68
N ASP A 679 61.19 -12.24 1.76
CA ASP A 679 62.14 -12.68 2.80
C ASP A 679 62.36 -14.21 2.84
N SER A 680 61.65 -14.96 1.99
CA SER A 680 61.59 -16.42 1.94
C SER A 680 61.01 -17.09 3.20
N SER A 681 60.25 -16.37 4.02
CA SER A 681 59.63 -16.89 5.25
C SER A 681 58.54 -17.94 5.00
N ASN A 682 58.00 -18.05 3.77
CA ASN A 682 56.84 -18.87 3.44
C ASN A 682 55.53 -18.43 4.13
N SER A 683 55.52 -17.23 4.70
CA SER A 683 54.36 -16.57 5.33
C SER A 683 54.10 -15.23 4.62
N PHE A 684 52.90 -14.66 4.75
CA PHE A 684 52.61 -13.32 4.24
C PHE A 684 52.70 -12.28 5.37
N VAL A 685 53.50 -11.24 5.17
CA VAL A 685 53.62 -10.09 6.07
C VAL A 685 53.62 -8.80 5.25
N ALA A 686 52.49 -8.08 5.24
CA ALA A 686 52.29 -6.87 4.41
C ALA A 686 53.31 -5.72 4.60
N ALA A 687 54.11 -5.75 5.68
CA ALA A 687 55.18 -4.79 5.94
C ALA A 687 56.49 -5.09 5.16
N THR A 688 56.70 -6.35 4.75
CA THR A 688 57.86 -6.82 3.96
C THR A 688 57.43 -7.23 2.55
N ASP A 689 56.29 -7.90 2.42
CA ASP A 689 55.70 -8.36 1.16
C ASP A 689 54.83 -7.26 0.54
N THR A 690 55.45 -6.13 0.19
CA THR A 690 54.76 -4.91 -0.27
C THR A 690 54.07 -5.02 -1.64
N VAL A 691 54.23 -6.14 -2.33
CA VAL A 691 53.62 -6.45 -3.63
C VAL A 691 52.67 -7.63 -3.44
N TYR A 692 51.43 -7.32 -3.07
CA TYR A 692 50.38 -8.28 -2.72
C TYR A 692 49.01 -7.87 -3.28
N ASN A 693 48.11 -8.85 -3.43
CA ASN A 693 46.71 -8.67 -3.79
C ASN A 693 45.85 -9.85 -3.26
N PHE A 694 44.63 -9.58 -2.79
CA PHE A 694 43.71 -10.61 -2.28
C PHE A 694 42.47 -10.77 -3.17
N THR A 695 42.03 -12.03 -3.28
CA THR A 695 40.70 -12.42 -3.75
C THR A 695 39.96 -13.17 -2.63
N ASN A 696 38.64 -13.03 -2.57
CA ASN A 696 37.76 -13.56 -1.54
C ASN A 696 36.91 -14.71 -2.09
N ASN A 697 37.24 -15.93 -1.71
CA ASN A 697 36.44 -17.11 -2.06
C ASN A 697 35.30 -17.26 -1.05
N ARG A 698 34.05 -17.15 -1.51
CA ARG A 698 32.87 -17.11 -0.63
C ARG A 698 31.97 -18.32 -0.85
N VAL A 699 31.69 -19.09 0.21
CA VAL A 699 30.86 -20.31 0.16
C VAL A 699 29.53 -20.15 0.89
N TYR A 700 28.44 -20.64 0.29
CA TYR A 700 27.08 -20.51 0.79
C TYR A 700 26.34 -21.87 0.87
N PRO A 701 26.06 -22.41 2.08
CA PRO A 701 25.14 -23.54 2.29
C PRO A 701 23.67 -23.13 2.06
N GLY A 702 23.31 -23.01 0.77
CA GLY A 702 22.12 -22.30 0.33
C GLY A 702 22.29 -20.77 0.37
N PHE A 703 21.69 -20.06 -0.59
CA PHE A 703 21.89 -18.61 -0.79
C PHE A 703 20.60 -17.82 -1.06
N ILE A 704 19.43 -18.46 -1.05
CA ILE A 704 18.13 -17.76 -1.06
C ILE A 704 17.51 -17.86 0.33
N ASN A 705 17.39 -16.71 1.00
CA ASN A 705 16.61 -16.59 2.23
C ASN A 705 15.10 -16.58 1.91
N LEU A 706 14.28 -17.13 2.80
CA LEU A 706 12.83 -17.22 2.66
C LEU A 706 12.15 -17.05 4.03
N VAL A 707 11.79 -15.82 4.37
CA VAL A 707 11.17 -15.46 5.66
C VAL A 707 9.68 -15.27 5.49
N LYS A 708 8.86 -15.81 6.40
CA LYS A 708 7.41 -15.64 6.38
C LYS A 708 6.90 -14.89 7.60
N ALA A 709 6.07 -13.89 7.36
CA ALA A 709 5.35 -13.15 8.38
C ALA A 709 3.88 -12.99 7.97
N ALA A 710 3.04 -12.63 8.93
CA ALA A 710 1.65 -12.23 8.71
C ALA A 710 1.34 -10.93 9.46
N ARG A 711 0.24 -10.31 9.05
CA ARG A 711 -0.45 -9.27 9.82
C ARG A 711 -1.95 -9.54 9.83
N ILE A 712 -2.61 -9.12 10.90
CA ILE A 712 -4.06 -9.20 11.03
C ILE A 712 -4.64 -7.82 10.77
N LEU A 713 -5.62 -7.76 9.86
CA LEU A 713 -6.32 -6.54 9.50
C LEU A 713 -7.79 -6.66 9.88
N ASP A 714 -8.38 -5.57 10.35
CA ASP A 714 -9.80 -5.51 10.69
C ASP A 714 -10.69 -5.64 9.43
N THR A 715 -12.01 -5.71 9.61
CA THR A 715 -13.02 -5.93 8.57
C THR A 715 -12.99 -4.92 7.42
N ASN A 716 -12.41 -3.73 7.61
CA ASN A 716 -12.17 -2.74 6.55
C ASN A 716 -10.97 -3.08 5.63
N GLY A 717 -10.11 -4.03 6.00
CA GLY A 717 -8.94 -4.44 5.24
C GLY A 717 -7.80 -3.42 5.22
N THR A 718 -7.81 -2.42 6.10
CA THR A 718 -6.79 -1.35 6.17
C THR A 718 -6.28 -1.12 7.58
N THR A 719 -7.16 -1.11 8.59
CA THR A 719 -6.77 -1.04 10.01
C THR A 719 -5.99 -2.28 10.39
N GLN A 720 -4.76 -2.10 10.89
CA GLN A 720 -3.93 -3.20 11.35
C GLN A 720 -4.14 -3.45 12.84
N LEU A 721 -4.48 -4.67 13.19
CA LEU A 721 -4.69 -5.12 14.57
C LEU A 721 -3.43 -5.77 15.16
N ASP A 722 -2.61 -6.41 14.32
CA ASP A 722 -1.41 -7.13 14.74
C ASP A 722 -0.35 -7.15 13.61
N PRO A 723 0.90 -6.70 13.85
CA PRO A 723 1.37 -6.02 15.06
C PRO A 723 0.66 -4.68 15.28
N ALA A 724 0.44 -4.29 16.54
CA ALA A 724 -0.07 -2.97 16.86
C ALA A 724 0.99 -1.89 16.55
N GLY A 725 0.62 -0.87 15.76
CA GLY A 725 1.50 0.24 15.40
C GLY A 725 1.10 0.93 14.09
N PRO A 726 1.79 2.02 13.72
CA PRO A 726 1.53 2.73 12.46
C PRO A 726 2.11 1.97 11.25
N GLY A 727 1.34 1.95 10.15
CA GLY A 727 1.79 1.43 8.85
C GLY A 727 1.84 -0.11 8.73
N PRO A 728 2.22 -0.64 7.55
CA PRO A 728 2.17 -2.07 7.24
C PRO A 728 3.35 -2.87 7.82
N SER A 729 3.30 -3.13 9.13
CA SER A 729 4.23 -4.05 9.81
C SER A 729 3.67 -5.50 9.83
N TYR A 730 4.55 -6.48 10.04
CA TYR A 730 4.23 -7.91 9.98
C TYR A 730 5.08 -8.67 11.02
N THR A 731 4.54 -9.74 11.60
CA THR A 731 5.23 -10.60 12.58
C THR A 731 5.24 -12.07 12.14
N ASN A 732 6.27 -12.83 12.52
CA ASN A 732 6.29 -14.29 12.37
C ASN A 732 5.47 -15.01 13.47
N THR A 733 5.15 -14.31 14.56
CA THR A 733 4.37 -14.80 15.70
C THR A 733 3.22 -13.83 16.02
N PRO A 734 2.10 -13.90 15.27
CA PRO A 734 0.87 -13.18 15.61
C PRO A 734 0.34 -13.57 16.99
N THR A 735 -0.19 -12.59 17.71
CA THR A 735 -0.70 -12.70 19.09
C THR A 735 -2.20 -12.39 19.18
N VAL A 736 -2.72 -11.55 18.28
CA VAL A 736 -4.15 -11.27 18.15
C VAL A 736 -4.82 -12.44 17.44
N ARG A 737 -6.12 -12.60 17.70
CA ARG A 737 -6.97 -13.58 17.05
C ARG A 737 -7.88 -12.87 16.04
N PRO A 738 -7.82 -13.19 14.73
CA PRO A 738 -8.77 -12.67 13.78
C PRO A 738 -10.14 -13.28 14.02
N ARG A 739 -11.15 -12.44 13.89
CA ARG A 739 -12.57 -12.80 13.87
C ARG A 739 -12.96 -13.16 12.43
N PRO A 740 -14.00 -14.00 12.21
CA PRO A 740 -14.61 -14.12 10.88
C PRO A 740 -14.92 -12.75 10.25
N GLY A 741 -14.65 -12.62 8.95
CA GLY A 741 -14.71 -11.34 8.25
C GLY A 741 -13.46 -10.44 8.39
N GLN A 742 -12.55 -10.69 9.34
CA GLN A 742 -11.24 -10.03 9.39
C GLN A 742 -10.23 -10.76 8.49
N PHE A 743 -9.11 -10.10 8.17
CA PHE A 743 -8.13 -10.63 7.22
C PHE A 743 -6.83 -11.07 7.91
N VAL A 744 -6.25 -12.15 7.38
CA VAL A 744 -4.83 -12.48 7.59
C VAL A 744 -4.12 -12.22 6.27
N GLU A 745 -3.19 -11.26 6.27
CA GLU A 745 -2.35 -10.95 5.12
C GLU A 745 -0.94 -11.51 5.37
N TYR A 746 -0.54 -12.45 4.53
CA TYR A 746 0.76 -13.10 4.61
C TYR A 746 1.75 -12.39 3.69
N ARG A 747 2.95 -12.13 4.19
CA ARG A 747 4.09 -11.65 3.41
C ARG A 747 5.25 -12.64 3.53
N ILE A 748 5.72 -13.12 2.39
CA ILE A 748 6.92 -13.91 2.27
C ILE A 748 7.98 -12.99 1.68
N THR A 749 9.03 -12.69 2.44
CA THR A 749 10.19 -11.97 1.94
C THR A 749 11.22 -13.00 1.49
N TYR A 750 11.71 -12.86 0.26
CA TYR A 750 12.79 -13.67 -0.29
C TYR A 750 13.95 -12.76 -0.70
N GLN A 751 15.17 -13.22 -0.48
CA GLN A 751 16.38 -12.46 -0.80
C GLN A 751 17.50 -13.40 -1.24
N ASN A 752 18.19 -13.03 -2.31
CA ASN A 752 19.48 -13.64 -2.62
C ASN A 752 20.56 -13.01 -1.72
N ILE A 753 21.12 -13.78 -0.78
CA ILE A 753 22.07 -13.26 0.21
C ILE A 753 23.52 -13.17 -0.30
N SER A 754 23.83 -13.65 -1.52
CA SER A 754 25.21 -13.63 -2.03
C SER A 754 25.73 -12.22 -2.31
N GLU A 755 27.05 -12.04 -2.35
CA GLU A 755 27.66 -10.73 -2.60
C GLU A 755 27.35 -10.19 -4.01
N SER A 756 27.04 -8.90 -4.10
CA SER A 756 26.67 -8.20 -5.33
C SER A 756 27.85 -7.45 -5.93
N GLN A 757 27.90 -7.39 -7.27
CA GLN A 757 28.85 -6.56 -7.99
C GLN A 757 28.68 -5.07 -7.59
N PRO A 758 29.71 -4.38 -7.06
CA PRO A 758 29.60 -2.95 -6.77
C PRO A 758 29.50 -2.10 -8.03
N ALA A 759 28.87 -0.92 -7.89
CA ALA A 759 28.63 0.03 -8.97
C ALA A 759 29.90 0.63 -9.60
N SER A 760 31.04 0.59 -8.89
CA SER A 760 32.34 1.11 -9.33
C SER A 760 33.24 0.07 -10.01
N GLY A 761 32.77 -1.17 -10.20
CA GLY A 761 33.62 -2.29 -10.61
C GLY A 761 32.95 -3.31 -11.52
N GLY A 762 33.75 -4.28 -11.97
CA GLY A 762 33.30 -5.46 -12.71
C GLY A 762 34.19 -6.68 -12.45
N GLY A 763 33.74 -7.87 -12.86
CA GLY A 763 34.58 -9.07 -12.95
C GLY A 763 34.43 -10.13 -11.86
N ASN A 764 33.64 -9.87 -10.81
CA ASN A 764 33.40 -10.85 -9.75
C ASN A 764 32.50 -12.01 -10.23
N VAL A 765 32.62 -13.18 -9.61
CA VAL A 765 31.72 -14.32 -9.88
C VAL A 765 30.52 -14.26 -8.92
N LEU A 766 29.33 -14.14 -9.51
CA LEU A 766 28.05 -13.92 -8.84
C LEU A 766 27.24 -15.22 -8.74
N LEU A 767 26.54 -15.43 -7.61
CA LEU A 767 25.51 -16.46 -7.50
C LEU A 767 24.15 -15.86 -7.85
N THR A 768 23.67 -16.14 -9.05
CA THR A 768 22.30 -15.77 -9.45
C THR A 768 21.35 -16.92 -9.14
N GLY A 769 20.23 -16.63 -8.46
CA GLY A 769 19.16 -17.59 -8.21
C GLY A 769 18.31 -17.78 -9.45
N ASN A 770 18.65 -18.75 -10.28
CA ASN A 770 17.93 -19.08 -11.51
C ASN A 770 16.67 -19.90 -11.20
N GLY A 771 15.55 -19.59 -11.85
CA GLY A 771 14.31 -20.36 -11.76
C GLY A 771 13.78 -20.53 -10.34
N LEU A 772 13.83 -19.48 -9.51
CA LEU A 772 13.29 -19.51 -8.16
C LEU A 772 11.76 -19.63 -8.21
N VAL A 773 11.24 -20.80 -7.83
CA VAL A 773 9.80 -21.06 -7.69
C VAL A 773 9.47 -21.08 -6.21
N ILE A 774 8.62 -20.16 -5.76
CA ILE A 774 8.04 -20.13 -4.41
C ILE A 774 6.65 -20.76 -4.49
N ASN A 775 6.42 -21.78 -3.66
CA ASN A 775 5.19 -22.57 -3.63
C ASN A 775 4.49 -22.45 -2.27
N GLU A 776 3.22 -22.05 -2.33
CA GLU A 776 2.36 -21.66 -1.22
C GLU A 776 1.05 -22.45 -1.30
N ASP A 777 1.07 -23.69 -0.81
CA ASP A 777 -0.08 -24.60 -0.83
C ASP A 777 -0.74 -24.68 0.55
N GLY A 778 -1.99 -24.23 0.66
CA GLY A 778 -2.76 -24.18 1.91
C GLY A 778 -3.56 -25.43 2.23
N ALA A 779 -3.51 -26.46 1.36
CA ALA A 779 -4.13 -27.76 1.57
C ALA A 779 -3.07 -28.86 1.82
N THR A 780 -1.81 -28.64 1.43
CA THR A 780 -0.70 -29.54 1.73
C THR A 780 -0.13 -29.30 3.13
N ALA A 781 -0.07 -30.35 3.94
CA ALA A 781 0.43 -30.30 5.32
C ALA A 781 1.88 -29.74 5.41
N PRO A 782 2.22 -28.92 6.42
CA PRO A 782 1.45 -28.63 7.64
C PRO A 782 0.41 -27.51 7.49
N ASN A 783 0.22 -26.95 6.30
CA ASN A 783 -0.65 -25.78 6.13
C ASN A 783 -2.14 -26.16 6.24
N THR A 784 -2.92 -25.30 6.88
CA THR A 784 -4.38 -25.49 7.05
C THR A 784 -5.22 -24.38 6.40
N TRP A 785 -4.58 -23.27 5.99
CA TRP A 785 -5.27 -22.02 5.67
C TRP A 785 -6.28 -22.09 4.52
N ALA A 786 -6.16 -23.04 3.57
CA ALA A 786 -7.06 -23.09 2.42
C ALA A 786 -8.49 -23.52 2.78
N GLY A 787 -8.68 -24.30 3.86
CA GLY A 787 -10.01 -24.77 4.28
C GLY A 787 -10.78 -23.80 5.17
N VAL A 788 -10.07 -22.88 5.84
CA VAL A 788 -10.61 -22.00 6.91
C VAL A 788 -10.48 -20.51 6.58
N THR A 789 -10.05 -20.18 5.37
CA THR A 789 -9.99 -18.80 4.87
C THR A 789 -10.31 -18.75 3.38
N THR A 790 -10.87 -17.63 2.92
CA THR A 790 -11.22 -17.39 1.52
C THR A 790 -10.25 -16.39 0.88
N HIS A 791 -9.95 -16.57 -0.40
CA HIS A 791 -9.07 -15.68 -1.14
C HIS A 791 -9.65 -14.26 -1.29
N ARG A 792 -8.77 -13.26 -1.16
CA ARG A 792 -9.05 -11.86 -1.47
C ARG A 792 -8.01 -11.34 -2.47
N GLN A 793 -8.48 -10.46 -3.35
CA GLN A 793 -7.66 -9.79 -4.35
C GLN A 793 -6.60 -8.89 -3.73
N ASN A 794 -5.69 -8.43 -4.58
CA ASN A 794 -4.40 -7.81 -4.26
C ASN A 794 -3.37 -8.85 -3.78
N THR A 795 -3.39 -10.05 -4.36
CA THR A 795 -2.24 -10.96 -4.28
C THR A 795 -1.17 -10.48 -5.24
N ALA A 796 -0.04 -10.05 -4.69
CA ALA A 796 1.01 -9.35 -5.41
C ALA A 796 2.39 -9.97 -5.17
N ALA A 797 3.20 -10.00 -6.23
CA ALA A 797 4.62 -10.34 -6.17
C ALA A 797 5.42 -9.16 -6.73
N THR A 798 6.50 -8.77 -6.06
CA THR A 798 7.36 -7.67 -6.56
C THR A 798 8.28 -8.10 -7.70
N LEU A 799 8.51 -9.40 -7.86
CA LEU A 799 9.30 -10.01 -8.91
C LEU A 799 8.68 -11.36 -9.31
N GLY A 800 8.83 -11.74 -10.58
CA GLY A 800 8.37 -13.02 -11.12
C GLY A 800 6.97 -12.99 -11.71
N THR A 801 6.41 -14.18 -11.92
CA THR A 801 5.06 -14.40 -12.45
C THR A 801 4.26 -15.27 -11.50
N LEU A 802 3.05 -14.81 -11.17
CA LEU A 802 2.13 -15.54 -10.31
C LEU A 802 1.31 -16.57 -11.10
N GLN A 803 0.91 -17.63 -10.41
CA GLN A 803 -0.05 -18.62 -10.86
C GLN A 803 -0.94 -19.04 -9.67
N PHE A 804 -2.24 -19.10 -9.92
CA PHE A 804 -3.26 -19.40 -8.92
C PHE A 804 -3.85 -20.79 -9.17
N TYR A 805 -4.11 -21.55 -8.11
CA TYR A 805 -4.52 -22.95 -8.19
C TYR A 805 -5.68 -23.28 -7.24
N ASN A 806 -6.55 -24.18 -7.70
CA ASN A 806 -7.56 -24.88 -6.88
C ASN A 806 -7.20 -26.38 -6.85
N GLY A 807 -6.58 -26.82 -5.75
CA GLY A 807 -5.89 -28.11 -5.69
C GLY A 807 -4.85 -28.22 -6.80
N ALA A 808 -5.00 -29.23 -7.67
CA ALA A 808 -4.14 -29.43 -8.83
C ALA A 808 -4.54 -28.58 -10.06
N VAL A 809 -5.70 -27.93 -10.06
CA VAL A 809 -6.22 -27.19 -11.24
C VAL A 809 -5.62 -25.79 -11.29
N LEU A 810 -4.92 -25.47 -12.39
CA LEU A 810 -4.43 -24.12 -12.69
C LEU A 810 -5.62 -23.21 -13.06
N LEU A 811 -5.75 -22.07 -12.38
CA LEU A 811 -6.73 -21.02 -12.66
C LEU A 811 -6.20 -19.96 -13.62
N GLY A 812 -4.87 -19.81 -13.72
CA GLY A 812 -4.18 -18.85 -14.59
C GLY A 812 -3.24 -17.92 -13.81
N PRO A 813 -2.68 -16.88 -14.47
CA PRO A 813 -1.78 -15.91 -13.86
C PRO A 813 -2.44 -14.63 -13.34
N THR A 814 -3.71 -14.40 -13.70
CA THR A 814 -4.50 -13.23 -13.23
C THR A 814 -5.03 -13.48 -11.82
N ASP A 815 -4.92 -12.48 -10.93
CA ASP A 815 -5.44 -12.55 -9.55
C ASP A 815 -6.97 -12.78 -9.57
N PRO A 816 -7.47 -13.94 -9.10
CA PRO A 816 -8.88 -14.29 -9.19
C PRO A 816 -9.78 -13.33 -8.40
N ALA A 817 -11.08 -13.28 -8.73
CA ALA A 817 -12.04 -12.47 -7.99
C ALA A 817 -12.05 -12.82 -6.49
N SER A 818 -12.20 -11.81 -5.64
CA SER A 818 -12.39 -12.03 -4.20
C SER A 818 -13.57 -12.98 -3.94
N GLY A 819 -13.35 -14.04 -3.17
CA GLY A 819 -14.31 -15.14 -3.02
C GLY A 819 -13.97 -16.41 -3.83
N ALA A 820 -13.00 -16.36 -4.75
CA ALA A 820 -12.61 -17.54 -5.54
C ALA A 820 -11.94 -18.64 -4.68
N ALA A 821 -12.17 -19.89 -5.07
CA ALA A 821 -11.60 -21.07 -4.43
C ALA A 821 -10.11 -21.26 -4.81
N VAL A 822 -9.23 -20.38 -4.32
CA VAL A 822 -7.77 -20.53 -4.43
C VAL A 822 -7.26 -21.27 -3.20
N THR A 823 -6.60 -22.41 -3.41
CA THR A 823 -5.95 -23.20 -2.35
C THR A 823 -4.43 -23.15 -2.41
N ARG A 824 -3.85 -22.73 -3.55
CA ARG A 824 -2.41 -22.65 -3.74
C ARG A 824 -2.00 -21.47 -4.62
N TYR A 825 -0.92 -20.80 -4.23
CA TYR A 825 -0.23 -19.76 -5.00
C TYR A 825 1.15 -20.28 -5.41
N VAL A 826 1.61 -19.93 -6.59
CA VAL A 826 2.98 -20.19 -7.05
C VAL A 826 3.53 -18.91 -7.66
N ASN A 827 4.69 -18.44 -7.20
CA ASN A 827 5.43 -17.35 -7.84
C ASN A 827 6.71 -17.90 -8.48
N THR A 828 6.90 -17.66 -9.78
CA THR A 828 8.08 -18.07 -10.54
C THR A 828 8.91 -16.85 -10.92
N ILE A 829 10.06 -16.69 -10.27
CA ILE A 829 11.06 -15.65 -10.55
C ILE A 829 12.11 -16.27 -11.49
N PRO A 830 12.22 -15.85 -12.77
CA PRO A 830 13.14 -16.46 -13.72
C PRO A 830 14.62 -16.34 -13.32
N SER A 831 14.98 -15.23 -12.68
CA SER A 831 16.33 -14.93 -12.19
C SER A 831 16.25 -13.95 -11.03
N LEU A 832 16.98 -14.23 -9.94
CA LEU A 832 17.14 -13.35 -8.78
C LEU A 832 18.63 -13.09 -8.55
N ALA A 833 19.11 -11.93 -9.01
CA ALA A 833 20.50 -11.51 -8.87
C ALA A 833 20.91 -11.32 -7.39
N PRO A 834 22.22 -11.34 -7.07
CA PRO A 834 22.73 -11.09 -5.71
C PRO A 834 22.15 -9.84 -5.04
N GLN A 835 21.91 -9.91 -3.73
CA GLN A 835 21.26 -8.90 -2.87
C GLN A 835 19.82 -8.52 -3.25
N VAL A 836 19.34 -8.82 -4.45
CA VAL A 836 17.97 -8.52 -4.85
C VAL A 836 17.01 -9.26 -3.92
N SER A 837 16.12 -8.46 -3.33
CA SER A 837 15.03 -8.91 -2.47
C SER A 837 13.70 -8.74 -3.19
N GLY A 838 12.75 -9.59 -2.86
CA GLY A 838 11.37 -9.45 -3.30
C GLY A 838 10.39 -9.91 -2.23
N THR A 839 9.12 -9.64 -2.46
CA THR A 839 8.05 -10.16 -1.61
C THR A 839 6.97 -10.83 -2.44
N LEU A 840 6.34 -11.85 -1.85
CA LEU A 840 5.03 -12.35 -2.25
C LEU A 840 4.08 -12.03 -1.09
N THR A 841 3.09 -11.18 -1.35
CA THR A 841 2.05 -10.80 -0.39
C THR A 841 0.71 -11.34 -0.89
N PHE A 842 -0.04 -12.03 -0.03
CA PHE A 842 -1.38 -12.51 -0.35
C PHE A 842 -2.34 -12.37 0.83
N ARG A 843 -3.57 -11.98 0.53
CA ARG A 843 -4.61 -11.72 1.52
C ARG A 843 -5.64 -12.84 1.56
N ARG A 844 -5.97 -13.26 2.77
CA ARG A 844 -7.03 -14.21 3.07
C ARG A 844 -8.02 -13.55 4.04
N ILE A 845 -9.32 -13.71 3.82
CA ILE A 845 -10.33 -13.39 4.83
C ILE A 845 -10.61 -14.65 5.65
N VAL A 846 -10.70 -14.55 6.98
CA VAL A 846 -11.21 -15.65 7.80
C VAL A 846 -12.68 -15.85 7.44
N ASN A 847 -13.06 -17.09 7.12
CA ASN A 847 -14.45 -17.43 6.80
C ASN A 847 -15.34 -17.17 8.02
#